data_AF-U7PQK5-F1
#
_entry.id   AF-U7PQK5-F1
#
_cell.length_a   1.000
_cell.length_b   1.000
_cell.length_c   1.000
_cell.angle_alpha   90.00
_cell.angle_beta   90.00
_cell.angle_gamma   90.00
#
_symmetry.space_group_name_H-M   'P 1'
#
loop_
_entity.id
_entity.type
_entity.pdbx_description
1 polymer ?
#
loop_
_entity_poly.entity_id
_entity_poly.type
_entity_poly.pdbx_seq_one_letter_code
_entity_poly.pdbx_strand_id
1 'polypeptide(L)'
;MMFFRKAGTAFSSRRGPQSFSTIARFVVVVGFVTFAATGLLLTQYSPDKVRSVAAKIPHLTLNPDSEAQQATAEYDRLVVNVSDTDLHPIDRLIAAARQAHDALVAKQSSDVATAAAKYRERRGRHPPPGFDKWMEYAKKHDAIVVEDFFDRIYHDLNPFWGLDPDQLAGRAQSWHHVVRVRGGTATGVGDVTGRVPWLKLWTDLVAEAAPFLPDVDMPINYMDESRLLVKWEEITDLVKKAEDGREIVPREKALQQYRGLAFVDAKNANETHAYDPDWIHENSPQYWDLSRAACPPNSPSRNVPALKDFSRPPSLPFDWRPAYSSEGYVKNFTASADPCTQPHLRSLHGTFIEPLSISTSTELIPLFSGCKLPTNNDILIPGAMYLTDDPFYSGGDGHGPQWSQKKTGIVWRGVASGGRNKKENWSHFQRHRLLEMLNGTTVTALEHDGARAMTFEMAPLQMYNYQRRHDMTVGDFLSEFADAGFTDLLCFPFGECDYVTPHFQALPSKPMAEQYVNKFIPDADGNSFSARFRGLLLSTSLPLKATIYAEWHDDRLAPWLHFAPLDNTFQDLHAAIDYFTSSAKGDAAARMLASVGKRWGEKVLRRDDMLLYTWRLLLEFARVCDENRLLLGYTEDLTPAAIKHNNQIPHNHFRKDWQRRVRTHFDQAGKKHSRRVARQTKAAAIAPRPVDRLRPIVRCPSIKYNRKVRAGRGFTLAELKAAGVPRLLAPTIGISVDHRRQNLSEESLAANVARLKAYKSRLLVFPKKGAKPTVPAGQSAALIASALPIVSSTAGVTEIKTSELPAPLEAGAYATLRKARSDAKLVGKREKRIKDKAEAEANKK
;
A
#
# COMPACT_ATOMS: atom_id res chain seq x y z
N MET A 1 11.59 -91.61 -4.24
CA MET A 1 10.50 -91.52 -3.24
C MET A 1 9.72 -90.24 -3.50
N MET A 2 8.39 -90.35 -3.58
CA MET A 2 7.44 -89.24 -3.80
C MET A 2 7.60 -88.11 -2.78
N PHE A 3 7.50 -86.86 -3.22
CA PHE A 3 6.64 -85.85 -2.58
C PHE A 3 6.12 -84.88 -3.64
N PHE A 4 4.85 -85.07 -4.01
CA PHE A 4 4.04 -84.14 -4.80
C PHE A 4 3.51 -83.04 -3.89
N ARG A 5 3.59 -81.77 -4.31
CA ARG A 5 2.55 -80.76 -4.03
C ARG A 5 2.37 -79.87 -5.26
N LYS A 6 1.27 -80.10 -5.98
CA LYS A 6 0.80 -79.33 -7.13
C LYS A 6 0.15 -78.01 -6.69
N ALA A 7 0.42 -76.97 -7.47
CA ALA A 7 -0.28 -75.69 -7.46
C ALA A 7 -1.73 -75.85 -7.94
N GLY A 8 -2.66 -75.26 -7.19
CA GLY A 8 -4.08 -75.18 -7.52
C GLY A 8 -4.51 -73.74 -7.76
N THR A 9 -5.06 -73.50 -8.95
CA THR A 9 -5.82 -72.34 -9.38
C THR A 9 -7.24 -72.33 -8.80
N ALA A 10 -7.72 -71.15 -8.39
CA ALA A 10 -9.07 -70.59 -8.54
C ALA A 10 -9.48 -69.74 -7.32
N PHE A 11 -9.86 -68.47 -7.52
CA PHE A 11 -11.21 -67.98 -7.25
C PHE A 11 -11.33 -66.50 -7.68
N SER A 12 -12.25 -66.27 -8.62
CA SER A 12 -12.77 -64.96 -9.01
C SER A 12 -13.90 -64.59 -8.05
N SER A 13 -13.93 -63.36 -7.53
CA SER A 13 -15.14 -62.75 -6.98
C SER A 13 -15.32 -61.34 -7.54
N ARG A 14 -16.26 -61.22 -8.48
CA ARG A 14 -16.82 -59.95 -8.97
C ARG A 14 -17.69 -59.36 -7.86
N ARG A 15 -17.37 -58.16 -7.36
CA ARG A 15 -18.29 -57.36 -6.53
C ARG A 15 -19.24 -56.59 -7.45
N GLY A 16 -20.53 -56.89 -7.35
CA GLY A 16 -21.60 -56.18 -8.06
C GLY A 16 -21.84 -54.76 -7.50
N PRO A 17 -22.56 -53.90 -8.25
CA PRO A 17 -22.76 -52.50 -7.91
C PRO A 17 -23.76 -52.34 -6.77
N GLN A 18 -23.38 -51.59 -5.74
CA GLN A 18 -24.23 -51.24 -4.60
C GLN A 18 -25.38 -50.35 -5.06
N SER A 19 -26.61 -50.86 -4.88
CA SER A 19 -27.84 -50.11 -5.09
C SER A 19 -27.89 -48.91 -4.15
N PHE A 20 -27.99 -47.69 -4.71
CA PHE A 20 -28.21 -46.46 -3.94
C PHE A 20 -29.49 -46.57 -3.11
N SER A 21 -29.37 -46.36 -1.79
CA SER A 21 -30.49 -46.35 -0.84
C SER A 21 -31.61 -45.42 -1.31
N THR A 22 -32.86 -45.85 -1.14
CA THR A 22 -34.09 -45.09 -1.46
C THR A 22 -34.08 -43.68 -0.86
N ILE A 23 -33.44 -43.49 0.30
CA ILE A 23 -33.28 -42.18 0.95
C ILE A 23 -32.45 -41.21 0.10
N ALA A 24 -31.35 -41.69 -0.50
CA ALA A 24 -30.49 -40.86 -1.34
C ALA A 24 -31.21 -40.38 -2.62
N ARG A 25 -32.11 -41.20 -3.18
CA ARG A 25 -32.95 -40.79 -4.31
C ARG A 25 -33.93 -39.68 -3.92
N PHE A 26 -34.54 -39.78 -2.73
CA PHE A 26 -35.47 -38.75 -2.25
C PHE A 26 -34.77 -37.41 -2.00
N VAL A 27 -33.57 -37.41 -1.40
CA VAL A 27 -32.79 -36.19 -1.16
C VAL A 27 -32.39 -35.51 -2.48
N VAL A 28 -31.95 -36.28 -3.48
CA VAL A 28 -31.60 -35.71 -4.79
C VAL A 28 -32.82 -35.13 -5.49
N VAL A 29 -33.97 -35.80 -5.44
CA VAL A 29 -35.21 -35.31 -6.06
C VAL A 29 -35.70 -34.04 -5.36
N VAL A 30 -35.76 -34.01 -4.03
CA VAL A 30 -36.15 -32.81 -3.26
C VAL A 30 -35.18 -31.65 -3.51
N GLY A 31 -33.88 -31.94 -3.62
CA GLY A 31 -32.86 -30.95 -3.99
C GLY A 31 -33.09 -30.35 -5.38
N PHE A 32 -33.45 -31.17 -6.38
CA PHE A 32 -33.77 -30.67 -7.72
C PHE A 32 -35.07 -29.86 -7.77
N VAL A 33 -36.13 -30.30 -7.07
CA VAL A 33 -37.41 -29.58 -7.04
C VAL A 33 -37.26 -28.23 -6.34
N THR A 34 -36.52 -28.18 -5.22
CA THR A 34 -36.23 -26.91 -4.53
C THR A 34 -35.42 -25.97 -5.41
N PHE A 35 -34.35 -26.45 -6.05
CA PHE A 35 -33.53 -25.63 -6.93
C PHE A 35 -34.32 -25.06 -8.13
N ALA A 36 -35.17 -25.89 -8.75
CA ALA A 36 -36.04 -25.48 -9.85
C ALA A 36 -37.10 -24.46 -9.40
N ALA A 37 -37.73 -24.66 -8.24
CA ALA A 37 -38.71 -23.73 -7.68
C ALA A 37 -38.07 -22.37 -7.34
N THR A 38 -36.89 -22.36 -6.71
CA THR A 38 -36.15 -21.11 -6.45
C THR A 38 -35.68 -20.44 -7.73
N GLY A 39 -35.23 -21.20 -8.73
CA GLY A 39 -34.82 -20.67 -10.03
C GLY A 39 -35.98 -19.98 -10.75
N LEU A 40 -37.17 -20.59 -10.73
CA LEU A 40 -38.38 -20.02 -11.35
C LEU A 40 -38.84 -18.75 -10.60
N LEU A 41 -38.83 -18.78 -9.26
CA LEU A 41 -39.17 -17.60 -8.43
C LEU A 41 -38.19 -16.44 -8.67
N LEU A 42 -36.90 -16.70 -8.84
CA LEU A 42 -35.89 -15.66 -9.09
C LEU A 42 -36.06 -14.97 -10.45
N THR A 43 -36.62 -15.65 -11.47
CA THR A 43 -36.89 -15.02 -12.78
C THR A 43 -38.05 -14.02 -12.76
N GLN A 44 -38.88 -14.03 -11.73
CA GLN A 44 -40.01 -13.09 -11.58
C GLN A 44 -39.61 -11.77 -10.91
N TYR A 45 -38.38 -11.66 -10.41
CA TYR A 45 -37.91 -10.46 -9.72
C TYR A 45 -36.97 -9.63 -10.60
N SER A 46 -37.21 -8.30 -10.63
CA SER A 46 -36.29 -7.34 -11.25
C SER A 46 -34.87 -7.48 -10.67
N PRO A 47 -33.80 -7.27 -11.48
CA PRO A 47 -32.40 -7.31 -11.02
C PRO A 47 -32.15 -6.51 -9.74
N ASP A 48 -32.84 -5.38 -9.56
CA ASP A 48 -32.70 -4.53 -8.37
C ASP A 48 -33.29 -5.17 -7.11
N LYS A 49 -34.39 -5.93 -7.24
CA LYS A 49 -34.96 -6.70 -6.12
C LYS A 49 -34.09 -7.91 -5.76
N VAL A 50 -33.48 -8.56 -6.74
CA VAL A 50 -32.53 -9.66 -6.48
C VAL A 50 -31.29 -9.13 -5.74
N ARG A 51 -30.77 -7.95 -6.12
CA ARG A 51 -29.67 -7.28 -5.42
C ARG A 51 -30.03 -6.89 -4.00
N SER A 52 -31.23 -6.35 -3.76
CA SER A 52 -31.66 -5.94 -2.41
C SER A 52 -31.87 -7.12 -1.46
N VAL A 53 -32.31 -8.28 -1.97
CA VAL A 53 -32.41 -9.52 -1.20
C VAL A 53 -31.03 -10.12 -0.93
N ALA A 54 -30.14 -10.16 -1.94
CA ALA A 54 -28.77 -10.67 -1.77
C ALA A 54 -27.98 -9.87 -0.72
N ALA A 55 -28.19 -8.55 -0.66
CA ALA A 55 -27.57 -7.68 0.36
C ALA A 55 -28.04 -7.96 1.80
N LYS A 56 -29.17 -8.66 1.99
CA LYS A 56 -29.70 -9.04 3.32
C LYS A 56 -29.21 -10.42 3.79
N ILE A 57 -28.40 -11.12 3.01
CA ILE A 57 -27.91 -12.45 3.34
C ILE A 57 -26.51 -12.31 4.01
N PRO A 58 -26.39 -12.50 5.34
CA PRO A 58 -25.19 -12.14 6.10
C PRO A 58 -23.94 -12.97 5.76
N HIS A 59 -24.07 -14.12 5.08
CA HIS A 59 -22.95 -14.96 4.66
C HIS A 59 -22.46 -14.68 3.22
N LEU A 60 -23.01 -13.66 2.56
CA LEU A 60 -22.48 -13.09 1.32
C LEU A 60 -21.66 -11.81 1.56
N THR A 61 -21.04 -11.67 2.74
CA THR A 61 -19.97 -10.67 2.91
C THR A 61 -18.90 -10.94 1.86
N LEU A 62 -18.85 -10.09 0.84
CA LEU A 62 -17.75 -10.02 -0.11
C LEU A 62 -16.45 -10.09 0.70
N ASN A 63 -15.57 -11.04 0.37
CA ASN A 63 -14.23 -11.08 0.96
C ASN A 63 -13.63 -9.66 0.83
N PRO A 64 -13.05 -9.05 1.87
CA PRO A 64 -12.42 -7.73 1.79
C PRO A 64 -11.49 -7.56 0.58
N ASP A 65 -10.77 -8.63 0.19
CA ASP A 65 -9.96 -8.63 -1.02
C ASP A 65 -10.80 -8.39 -2.28
N SER A 66 -12.02 -8.94 -2.35
CA SER A 66 -12.93 -8.74 -3.48
C SER A 66 -13.52 -7.34 -3.55
N GLU A 67 -13.80 -6.65 -2.44
CA GLU A 67 -14.32 -5.28 -2.46
C GLU A 67 -13.27 -4.29 -2.95
N ALA A 68 -12.04 -4.35 -2.40
CA ALA A 68 -10.95 -3.48 -2.84
C ALA A 68 -10.57 -3.76 -4.31
N GLN A 69 -10.56 -5.03 -4.73
CA GLN A 69 -10.32 -5.40 -6.13
C GLN A 69 -11.42 -4.89 -7.06
N GLN A 70 -12.69 -5.00 -6.66
CA GLN A 70 -13.82 -4.50 -7.43
C GLN A 70 -13.79 -2.98 -7.56
N ALA A 71 -13.56 -2.27 -6.46
CA ALA A 71 -13.44 -0.82 -6.44
C ALA A 71 -12.27 -0.33 -7.31
N THR A 72 -11.11 -1.00 -7.21
CA THR A 72 -9.95 -0.71 -8.07
C THR A 72 -10.27 -0.94 -9.54
N ALA A 73 -10.90 -2.08 -9.88
CA ALA A 73 -11.25 -2.40 -11.26
C ALA A 73 -12.31 -1.47 -11.85
N GLU A 74 -13.25 -0.98 -11.02
CA GLU A 74 -14.24 0.02 -11.41
C GLU A 74 -13.58 1.37 -11.71
N TYR A 75 -12.74 1.87 -10.80
CA TYR A 75 -11.98 3.10 -11.01
C TYR A 75 -11.09 3.00 -12.25
N ASP A 76 -10.33 1.90 -12.40
CA ASP A 76 -9.45 1.66 -13.55
C ASP A 76 -10.21 1.72 -14.88
N ARG A 77 -11.41 1.13 -14.97
CA ARG A 77 -12.24 1.20 -16.19
C ARG A 77 -12.63 2.63 -16.57
N LEU A 78 -12.83 3.50 -15.59
CA LEU A 78 -13.24 4.89 -15.80
C LEU A 78 -12.07 5.81 -16.16
N VAL A 79 -10.83 5.44 -15.83
CA VAL A 79 -9.62 6.24 -16.15
C VAL A 79 -8.81 5.73 -17.35
N VAL A 80 -8.90 4.44 -17.72
CA VAL A 80 -8.04 3.82 -18.75
C VAL A 80 -8.10 4.50 -20.12
N ASN A 81 -9.24 5.08 -20.50
CA ASN A 81 -9.42 5.73 -21.81
C ASN A 81 -9.34 7.27 -21.74
N VAL A 82 -8.99 7.84 -20.59
CA VAL A 82 -8.85 9.29 -20.42
C VAL A 82 -7.42 9.67 -20.79
N SER A 83 -7.24 10.72 -21.61
CA SER A 83 -5.90 11.20 -21.96
C SER A 83 -5.22 11.82 -20.74
N ASP A 84 -3.88 11.78 -20.67
CA ASP A 84 -3.14 12.33 -19.52
C ASP A 84 -3.37 13.84 -19.32
N THR A 85 -3.73 14.56 -20.39
CA THR A 85 -4.10 15.98 -20.34
C THR A 85 -5.52 16.21 -19.81
N ASP A 86 -6.41 15.22 -19.91
CA ASP A 86 -7.79 15.29 -19.41
C ASP A 86 -7.93 14.67 -18.00
N LEU A 87 -6.88 14.04 -17.48
CA LEU A 87 -6.87 13.52 -16.11
C LEU A 87 -6.85 14.66 -15.11
N HIS A 88 -7.68 14.52 -14.08
CA HIS A 88 -7.65 15.44 -12.94
C HIS A 88 -6.31 15.27 -12.19
N PRO A 89 -5.77 16.32 -11.54
CA PRO A 89 -4.52 16.20 -10.76
C PRO A 89 -4.56 15.05 -9.74
N ILE A 90 -5.70 14.87 -9.07
CA ILE A 90 -5.92 13.74 -8.14
C ILE A 90 -5.78 12.37 -8.84
N ASP A 91 -6.26 12.21 -10.08
CA ASP A 91 -6.11 10.95 -10.81
C ASP A 91 -4.63 10.60 -11.02
N ARG A 92 -3.80 11.63 -11.34
CA ARG A 92 -2.35 11.49 -11.49
C ARG A 92 -1.65 11.17 -10.16
N LEU A 93 -2.09 11.80 -9.07
CA LEU A 93 -1.58 11.53 -7.72
C LEU A 93 -1.92 10.10 -7.26
N ILE A 94 -3.13 9.61 -7.53
CA ILE A 94 -3.53 8.22 -7.28
C ILE A 94 -2.64 7.25 -8.06
N ALA A 95 -2.39 7.51 -9.35
CA ALA A 95 -1.53 6.65 -10.18
C ALA A 95 -0.09 6.60 -9.64
N ALA A 96 0.46 7.75 -9.25
CA ALA A 96 1.80 7.83 -8.65
C ALA A 96 1.87 7.11 -7.29
N ALA A 97 0.86 7.28 -6.43
CA ALA A 97 0.79 6.62 -5.13
C ALA A 97 0.75 5.08 -5.27
N ARG A 98 -0.06 4.56 -6.21
CA ARG A 98 -0.11 3.12 -6.54
C ARG A 98 1.24 2.59 -7.00
N GLN A 99 1.91 3.29 -7.92
CA GLN A 99 3.22 2.88 -8.42
C GLN A 99 4.28 2.86 -7.30
N ALA A 100 4.31 3.90 -6.45
CA ALA A 100 5.24 3.98 -5.34
C ALA A 100 4.98 2.88 -4.30
N HIS A 101 3.71 2.64 -3.98
CA HIS A 101 3.30 1.58 -3.06
C HIS A 101 3.64 0.18 -3.58
N ASP A 102 3.38 -0.12 -4.85
CA ASP A 102 3.74 -1.40 -5.46
C ASP A 102 5.26 -1.65 -5.43
N ALA A 103 6.06 -0.59 -5.66
CA ALA A 103 7.51 -0.67 -5.55
C ALA A 103 7.98 -0.89 -4.11
N LEU A 104 7.29 -0.31 -3.12
CA LEU A 104 7.54 -0.50 -1.70
C LEU A 104 7.25 -1.94 -1.26
N VAL A 105 6.07 -2.46 -1.60
CA VAL A 105 5.65 -3.84 -1.29
C VAL A 105 6.55 -4.88 -1.97
N ALA A 106 7.07 -4.59 -3.17
CA ALA A 106 8.02 -5.47 -3.85
C ALA A 106 9.34 -5.68 -3.06
N LYS A 107 9.65 -4.83 -2.07
CA LYS A 107 10.78 -4.97 -1.16
C LYS A 107 10.48 -5.84 0.06
N GLN A 108 9.34 -6.53 0.14
CA GLN A 108 9.03 -7.41 1.27
C GLN A 108 10.08 -8.52 1.45
N SER A 109 10.36 -8.88 2.70
CA SER A 109 11.24 -9.97 3.10
C SER A 109 10.44 -11.16 3.65
N SER A 110 10.77 -12.38 3.23
CA SER A 110 10.07 -13.61 3.59
C SER A 110 10.75 -14.45 4.68
N ASP A 111 12.00 -14.11 5.02
CA ASP A 111 12.86 -14.86 5.93
C ASP A 111 13.91 -13.95 6.57
N VAL A 112 14.49 -14.43 7.67
CA VAL A 112 15.46 -13.69 8.49
C VAL A 112 16.72 -13.31 7.71
N ALA A 113 17.22 -14.18 6.82
CA ALA A 113 18.42 -13.89 6.05
C ALA A 113 18.20 -12.75 5.05
N THR A 114 17.06 -12.75 4.34
CA THR A 114 16.69 -11.67 3.43
C THR A 114 16.42 -10.37 4.17
N ALA A 115 15.73 -10.43 5.31
CA ALA A 115 15.48 -9.25 6.15
C ALA A 115 16.78 -8.65 6.68
N ALA A 116 17.70 -9.49 7.18
CA ALA A 116 18.99 -9.05 7.72
C ALA A 116 19.90 -8.47 6.63
N ALA A 117 19.87 -9.03 5.41
CA ALA A 117 20.59 -8.47 4.27
C ALA A 117 20.09 -7.08 3.89
N LYS A 118 18.77 -6.87 3.80
CA LYS A 118 18.19 -5.55 3.49
C LYS A 118 18.42 -4.53 4.61
N TYR A 119 18.37 -4.97 5.86
CA TYR A 119 18.77 -4.14 6.99
C TYR A 119 20.22 -3.65 6.81
N ARG A 120 21.17 -4.55 6.52
CA ARG A 120 22.58 -4.16 6.32
C ARG A 120 22.75 -3.19 5.17
N GLU A 121 22.06 -3.44 4.06
CA GLU A 121 22.07 -2.56 2.88
C GLU A 121 21.55 -1.15 3.22
N ARG A 122 20.45 -1.04 3.99
CA ARG A 122 19.82 0.25 4.28
C ARG A 122 20.43 0.97 5.48
N ARG A 123 20.85 0.23 6.51
CA ARG A 123 21.27 0.77 7.83
C ARG A 123 22.78 0.78 8.02
N GLY A 124 23.55 0.09 7.18
CA GLY A 124 25.01 0.07 7.25
C GLY A 124 25.59 -0.58 8.51
N ARG A 125 24.81 -1.44 9.19
CA ARG A 125 25.19 -2.19 10.40
C ARG A 125 24.53 -3.57 10.41
N HIS A 126 24.95 -4.46 11.30
CA HIS A 126 24.19 -5.67 11.60
C HIS A 126 22.88 -5.34 12.34
N PRO A 127 21.78 -6.09 12.10
CA PRO A 127 20.56 -5.97 12.90
C PRO A 127 20.87 -6.17 14.38
N PRO A 128 20.15 -5.59 15.34
CA PRO A 128 20.36 -5.84 16.76
C PRO A 128 20.18 -7.32 17.11
N PRO A 129 20.88 -7.84 18.14
CA PRO A 129 20.62 -9.19 18.66
C PRO A 129 19.14 -9.37 19.05
N GLY A 130 18.60 -10.57 18.83
CA GLY A 130 17.17 -10.88 18.96
C GLY A 130 16.35 -10.67 17.67
N PHE A 131 16.98 -10.25 16.58
CA PHE A 131 16.30 -10.01 15.29
C PHE A 131 15.67 -11.27 14.68
N ASP A 132 16.27 -12.43 14.91
CA ASP A 132 15.74 -13.72 14.49
C ASP A 132 14.40 -14.03 15.16
N LYS A 133 14.28 -13.77 16.48
CA LYS A 133 13.03 -13.96 17.24
C LYS A 133 11.96 -12.98 16.84
N TRP A 134 12.35 -11.73 16.62
CA TRP A 134 11.47 -10.72 16.04
C TRP A 134 10.93 -11.15 14.67
N MET A 135 11.78 -11.66 13.78
CA MET A 135 11.36 -12.14 12.45
C MET A 135 10.53 -13.44 12.53
N GLU A 136 10.84 -14.33 13.47
CA GLU A 136 10.07 -15.54 13.75
C GLU A 136 8.63 -15.18 14.17
N TYR A 137 8.48 -14.19 15.07
CA TYR A 137 7.18 -13.67 15.47
C TYR A 137 6.45 -13.01 14.29
N ALA A 138 7.15 -12.17 13.51
CA ALA A 138 6.59 -11.51 12.34
C ALA A 138 6.02 -12.52 11.33
N LYS A 139 6.77 -13.59 11.06
CA LYS A 139 6.33 -14.67 10.17
C LYS A 139 5.15 -15.47 10.74
N LYS A 140 5.16 -15.75 12.04
CA LYS A 140 4.07 -16.46 12.72
C LYS A 140 2.74 -15.71 12.63
N HIS A 141 2.78 -14.38 12.65
CA HIS A 141 1.60 -13.50 12.61
C HIS A 141 1.35 -12.89 11.21
N ASP A 142 1.91 -13.48 10.16
CA ASP A 142 1.73 -13.05 8.75
C ASP A 142 1.99 -11.55 8.52
N ALA A 143 2.98 -10.99 9.21
CA ALA A 143 3.31 -9.57 9.11
C ALA A 143 4.08 -9.25 7.81
N ILE A 144 3.74 -8.11 7.20
CA ILE A 144 4.43 -7.60 6.02
C ILE A 144 5.71 -6.89 6.45
N VAL A 145 6.84 -7.57 6.28
CA VAL A 145 8.16 -7.03 6.65
C VAL A 145 8.82 -6.35 5.44
N VAL A 146 8.78 -5.02 5.42
CA VAL A 146 9.54 -4.16 4.49
C VAL A 146 10.44 -3.27 5.33
N GLU A 147 11.75 -3.24 5.05
CA GLU A 147 12.72 -2.50 5.87
C GLU A 147 12.42 -0.99 5.93
N ASP A 148 11.89 -0.41 4.84
CA ASP A 148 11.44 0.98 4.77
C ASP A 148 10.35 1.32 5.83
N PHE A 149 9.51 0.36 6.26
CA PHE A 149 8.47 0.59 7.31
C PHE A 149 9.03 0.90 8.70
N PHE A 150 10.35 0.81 8.87
CA PHE A 150 11.05 1.07 10.12
C PHE A 150 11.94 2.31 10.03
N ASP A 151 11.91 3.06 8.92
CA ASP A 151 12.73 4.28 8.76
C ASP A 151 12.58 5.25 9.91
N ARG A 152 11.35 5.46 10.39
CA ARG A 152 11.08 6.30 11.55
C ARG A 152 11.94 5.97 12.77
N ILE A 153 12.16 4.68 13.08
CA ILE A 153 12.99 4.26 14.23
C ILE A 153 14.38 4.88 14.13
N TYR A 154 14.98 4.89 12.94
CA TYR A 154 16.35 5.38 12.77
C TYR A 154 16.38 6.90 12.60
N HIS A 155 15.35 7.52 12.03
CA HIS A 155 15.21 8.98 12.07
C HIS A 155 15.22 9.49 13.51
N ASP A 156 14.56 8.76 14.41
CA ASP A 156 14.41 9.15 15.81
C ASP A 156 15.65 8.76 16.65
N LEU A 157 16.22 7.56 16.43
CA LEU A 157 17.34 7.05 17.23
C LEU A 157 18.73 7.52 16.77
N ASN A 158 18.92 7.96 15.52
CA ASN A 158 20.24 8.33 15.00
C ASN A 158 20.96 9.41 15.85
N PRO A 159 20.31 10.50 16.29
CA PRO A 159 20.97 11.50 17.13
C PRO A 159 21.52 10.92 18.46
N PHE A 160 20.85 9.93 19.04
CA PHE A 160 21.25 9.33 20.32
C PHE A 160 22.57 8.53 20.25
N TRP A 161 22.94 8.03 19.06
CA TRP A 161 24.27 7.44 18.86
C TRP A 161 25.43 8.43 19.05
N GLY A 162 25.16 9.74 18.98
CA GLY A 162 26.13 10.80 19.25
C GLY A 162 26.32 11.12 20.74
N LEU A 163 25.50 10.54 21.63
CA LEU A 163 25.54 10.73 23.08
C LEU A 163 26.19 9.54 23.81
N ASP A 164 26.58 9.75 25.06
CA ASP A 164 27.16 8.71 25.92
C ASP A 164 26.11 7.63 26.29
N PRO A 165 26.37 6.33 26.02
CA PRO A 165 25.37 5.27 26.22
C PRO A 165 24.99 5.06 27.68
N ASP A 166 25.94 5.20 28.62
CA ASP A 166 25.68 4.99 30.05
C ASP A 166 24.83 6.13 30.62
N GLN A 167 25.09 7.36 30.19
CA GLN A 167 24.25 8.51 30.51
C GLN A 167 22.83 8.32 29.95
N LEU A 168 22.68 7.87 28.70
CA LEU A 168 21.37 7.61 28.11
C LEU A 168 20.58 6.56 28.89
N ALA A 169 21.22 5.44 29.25
CA ALA A 169 20.62 4.39 30.04
C ALA A 169 20.17 4.91 31.42
N GLY A 170 21.02 5.72 32.08
CA GLY A 170 20.70 6.36 33.36
C GLY A 170 19.49 7.29 33.28
N ARG A 171 19.42 8.15 32.25
CA ARG A 171 18.31 9.09 32.03
C ARG A 171 17.00 8.41 31.68
N ALA A 172 17.06 7.34 30.89
CA ALA A 172 15.88 6.55 30.54
C ALA A 172 15.28 5.85 31.78
N GLN A 173 16.14 5.37 32.68
CA GLN A 173 15.76 4.67 33.90
C GLN A 173 15.16 5.62 34.96
N SER A 174 15.64 6.87 35.04
CA SER A 174 15.26 7.84 36.08
C SER A 174 13.94 8.58 35.82
N TRP A 175 13.31 8.39 34.66
CA TRP A 175 12.10 9.10 34.29
C TRP A 175 10.88 8.69 35.13
N HIS A 176 9.89 9.59 35.25
CA HIS A 176 8.73 9.40 36.13
C HIS A 176 7.79 8.26 35.72
N HIS A 177 7.64 8.03 34.40
CA HIS A 177 6.75 7.01 33.85
C HIS A 177 7.51 6.14 32.86
N VAL A 178 7.79 4.88 33.21
CA VAL A 178 8.67 4.01 32.43
C VAL A 178 8.01 2.64 32.24
N VAL A 179 8.03 2.12 31.02
CA VAL A 179 7.84 0.68 30.80
C VAL A 179 9.20 0.01 30.93
N ARG A 180 9.41 -0.72 32.01
CA ARG A 180 10.67 -1.34 32.39
C ARG A 180 10.67 -2.82 32.06
N VAL A 181 11.62 -3.27 31.26
CA VAL A 181 11.88 -4.69 31.02
C VAL A 181 13.08 -5.12 31.84
N ARG A 182 12.89 -6.16 32.66
CA ARG A 182 13.96 -6.83 33.42
C ARG A 182 13.76 -8.33 33.37
N GLY A 183 14.79 -9.08 32.99
CA GLY A 183 14.77 -10.55 33.01
C GLY A 183 13.60 -11.17 32.24
N GLY A 184 13.19 -10.55 31.14
CA GLY A 184 12.10 -11.03 30.30
C GLY A 184 10.69 -10.62 30.74
N THR A 185 10.54 -9.75 31.76
CA THR A 185 9.25 -9.28 32.28
C THR A 185 9.14 -7.76 32.14
N ALA A 186 8.01 -7.27 31.61
CA ALA A 186 7.71 -5.84 31.53
C ALA A 186 6.86 -5.38 32.73
N THR A 187 7.19 -4.22 33.29
CA THR A 187 6.43 -3.56 34.37
C THR A 187 6.27 -2.07 34.08
N GLY A 188 5.09 -1.52 34.37
CA GLY A 188 4.85 -0.08 34.32
C GLY A 188 5.24 0.56 35.64
N VAL A 189 6.14 1.53 35.61
CA VAL A 189 6.64 2.27 36.78
C VAL A 189 6.15 3.71 36.71
N GLY A 190 5.62 4.23 37.82
CA GLY A 190 5.15 5.62 37.95
C GLY A 190 3.72 5.73 38.49
N ASP A 191 3.36 6.89 39.05
CA ASP A 191 2.01 7.16 39.55
C ASP A 191 1.04 7.48 38.40
N VAL A 192 0.04 6.63 38.25
CA VAL A 192 -1.02 6.72 37.23
C VAL A 192 -2.38 7.15 37.80
N THR A 193 -2.44 7.55 39.07
CA THR A 193 -3.68 7.96 39.73
C THR A 193 -4.34 9.12 38.96
N GLY A 194 -5.59 8.93 38.55
CA GLY A 194 -6.36 9.94 37.81
C GLY A 194 -5.89 10.19 36.38
N ARG A 195 -4.97 9.37 35.84
CA ARG A 195 -4.45 9.52 34.47
C ARG A 195 -5.13 8.57 33.49
N VAL A 196 -5.13 8.95 32.22
CA VAL A 196 -5.52 8.08 31.09
C VAL A 196 -4.62 6.82 31.05
N PRO A 197 -5.09 5.66 30.58
CA PRO A 197 -4.43 4.36 30.81
C PRO A 197 -3.23 4.08 29.87
N TRP A 198 -2.47 5.09 29.48
CA TRP A 198 -1.40 4.97 28.49
C TRP A 198 -0.27 4.05 28.92
N LEU A 199 0.27 4.25 30.13
CA LEU A 199 1.36 3.42 30.65
C LEU A 199 0.92 1.95 30.74
N LYS A 200 -0.32 1.68 31.14
CA LYS A 200 -0.88 0.33 31.17
C LYS A 200 -0.90 -0.29 29.77
N LEU A 201 -1.46 0.41 28.78
CA LEU A 201 -1.59 -0.10 27.41
C LEU A 201 -0.23 -0.40 26.77
N TRP A 202 0.75 0.48 26.96
CA TRP A 202 2.11 0.24 26.47
C TRP A 202 2.83 -0.88 27.24
N THR A 203 2.63 -0.98 28.55
CA THR A 203 3.17 -2.10 29.35
C THR A 203 2.60 -3.42 28.87
N ASP A 204 1.28 -3.52 28.65
CA ASP A 204 0.61 -4.73 28.17
C ASP A 204 1.08 -5.12 26.76
N LEU A 205 1.36 -4.14 25.89
CA LEU A 205 1.96 -4.38 24.58
C LEU A 205 3.38 -4.95 24.72
N VAL A 206 4.25 -4.28 25.48
CA VAL A 206 5.66 -4.68 25.63
C VAL A 206 5.80 -6.00 26.37
N ALA A 207 4.90 -6.32 27.31
CA ALA A 207 4.90 -7.58 28.05
C ALA A 207 4.90 -8.83 27.15
N GLU A 208 4.29 -8.73 25.97
CA GLU A 208 4.26 -9.83 25.00
C GLU A 208 5.63 -10.08 24.33
N ALA A 209 6.39 -9.01 24.07
CA ALA A 209 7.75 -9.10 23.54
C ALA A 209 8.82 -9.28 24.63
N ALA A 210 8.50 -8.94 25.89
CA ALA A 210 9.45 -8.90 27.00
C ALA A 210 10.33 -10.15 27.13
N PRO A 211 9.82 -11.40 27.01
CA PRO A 211 10.65 -12.61 27.10
C PRO A 211 11.78 -12.70 26.08
N PHE A 212 11.72 -11.91 25.01
CA PHE A 212 12.69 -11.87 23.91
C PHE A 212 13.45 -10.53 23.82
N LEU A 213 13.16 -9.60 24.72
CA LEU A 213 13.83 -8.31 24.81
C LEU A 213 14.99 -8.39 25.82
N PRO A 214 16.07 -7.63 25.60
CA PRO A 214 17.04 -7.35 26.66
C PRO A 214 16.42 -6.47 27.75
N ASP A 215 17.14 -6.29 28.85
CA ASP A 215 16.80 -5.26 29.82
C ASP A 215 16.80 -3.89 29.14
N VAL A 216 15.69 -3.17 29.25
CA VAL A 216 15.49 -1.86 28.61
C VAL A 216 14.49 -1.04 29.42
N ASP A 217 14.70 0.28 29.48
CA ASP A 217 13.79 1.25 30.08
C ASP A 217 13.20 2.13 28.98
N MET A 218 11.88 2.10 28.79
CA MET A 218 11.17 2.93 27.83
C MET A 218 10.46 4.09 28.56
N PRO A 219 11.12 5.26 28.72
CA PRO A 219 10.52 6.44 29.36
C PRO A 219 9.42 7.03 28.48
N ILE A 220 8.25 7.27 29.06
CA ILE A 220 7.04 7.64 28.34
C ILE A 220 6.71 9.12 28.52
N ASN A 221 6.37 9.79 27.42
CA ASN A 221 5.68 11.07 27.46
C ASN A 221 4.20 10.86 27.81
N TYR A 222 3.77 11.36 28.97
CA TYR A 222 2.39 11.30 29.44
C TYR A 222 1.57 12.58 29.12
N MET A 223 2.01 13.38 28.15
CA MET A 223 1.29 14.54 27.61
C MET A 223 0.78 14.28 26.19
N ASP A 224 -0.26 15.02 25.79
CA ASP A 224 -0.74 15.00 24.40
C ASP A 224 0.34 15.59 23.48
N GLU A 225 0.93 16.72 23.86
CA GLU A 225 1.94 17.45 23.08
C GLU A 225 3.32 16.77 23.13
N SER A 226 4.06 16.83 22.01
CA SER A 226 5.48 16.44 21.95
C SER A 226 6.38 17.46 22.65
N ARG A 227 7.50 16.99 23.19
CA ARG A 227 8.22 17.73 24.24
C ARG A 227 9.66 18.10 23.91
N LEU A 228 10.30 17.49 22.92
CA LEU A 228 11.73 17.73 22.68
C LEU A 228 11.96 18.59 21.44
N LEU A 229 12.41 19.83 21.62
CA LEU A 229 12.76 20.77 20.55
C LEU A 229 14.23 21.14 20.64
N VAL A 230 15.09 20.20 20.26
CA VAL A 230 16.54 20.41 20.22
C VAL A 230 16.89 21.22 18.97
N LYS A 231 17.87 22.11 19.08
CA LYS A 231 18.27 22.96 17.95
C LYS A 231 18.77 22.13 16.79
N TRP A 232 18.45 22.57 15.57
CA TRP A 232 18.82 21.86 14.35
C TRP A 232 20.32 21.58 14.24
N GLU A 233 21.14 22.57 14.60
CA GLU A 233 22.60 22.47 14.56
C GLU A 233 23.11 21.34 15.47
N GLU A 234 22.57 21.25 16.69
CA GLU A 234 22.95 20.23 17.66
C GLU A 234 22.55 18.82 17.21
N ILE A 235 21.32 18.66 16.71
CA ILE A 235 20.88 17.38 16.14
C ILE A 235 21.73 16.98 14.94
N THR A 236 22.09 17.94 14.09
CA THR A 236 22.95 17.68 12.91
C THR A 236 24.33 17.20 13.34
N ASP A 237 24.94 17.83 14.35
CA ASP A 237 26.23 17.42 14.89
C ASP A 237 26.18 16.01 15.51
N LEU A 238 25.11 15.68 16.21
CA LEU A 238 24.90 14.36 16.81
C LEU A 238 24.68 13.26 15.76
N VAL A 239 23.88 13.54 14.73
CA VAL A 239 23.69 12.62 13.60
C VAL A 239 24.99 12.40 12.84
N LYS A 240 25.79 13.44 12.64
CA LYS A 240 27.11 13.31 12.01
C LYS A 240 28.05 12.40 12.81
N LYS A 241 28.12 12.56 14.14
CA LYS A 241 28.87 11.64 15.01
C LYS A 241 28.40 10.19 14.87
N ALA A 242 27.08 9.98 14.76
CA ALA A 242 26.50 8.65 14.56
C ALA A 242 26.87 8.01 13.22
N GLU A 243 26.93 8.82 12.16
CA GLU A 243 27.34 8.42 10.81
C GLU A 243 28.83 8.10 10.74
N ASP A 244 29.69 8.92 11.34
CA ASP A 244 31.14 8.71 11.38
C ASP A 244 31.51 7.39 12.10
N GLY A 245 30.72 6.97 13.09
CA GLY A 245 30.89 5.70 13.80
C GLY A 245 30.16 4.50 13.18
N ARG A 246 29.53 4.62 12.01
CA ARG A 246 28.73 3.56 11.40
C ARG A 246 29.58 2.59 10.58
N GLU A 247 29.63 1.34 11.01
CA GLU A 247 30.36 0.27 10.31
C GLU A 247 29.63 -1.09 10.39
N ILE A 248 29.83 -1.93 9.37
CA ILE A 248 29.49 -3.35 9.41
C ILE A 248 30.70 -4.11 9.97
N VAL A 249 30.65 -4.41 11.27
CA VAL A 249 31.73 -5.15 11.95
C VAL A 249 31.89 -6.58 11.40
N PRO A 250 33.11 -7.13 11.31
CA PRO A 250 33.31 -8.53 10.96
C PRO A 250 32.55 -9.46 11.91
N ARG A 251 31.95 -10.53 11.38
CA ARG A 251 31.09 -11.45 12.16
C ARG A 251 31.77 -12.00 13.41
N GLU A 252 33.09 -12.21 13.37
CA GLU A 252 33.88 -12.76 14.47
C GLU A 252 34.00 -11.81 15.65
N LYS A 253 33.79 -10.51 15.41
CA LYS A 253 33.81 -9.45 16.43
C LYS A 253 32.41 -9.08 16.90
N ALA A 254 31.36 -9.56 16.24
CA ALA A 254 29.98 -9.20 16.56
C ALA A 254 29.54 -9.85 17.86
N LEU A 255 28.96 -9.05 18.76
CA LEU A 255 28.41 -9.50 20.03
C LEU A 255 26.91 -9.80 19.89
N GLN A 256 26.46 -10.92 20.46
CA GLN A 256 25.05 -11.35 20.44
C GLN A 256 24.31 -11.07 21.75
N GLN A 257 25.01 -10.66 22.81
CA GLN A 257 24.43 -10.46 24.14
C GLN A 257 24.68 -9.04 24.59
N TYR A 258 23.61 -8.38 25.05
CA TYR A 258 23.66 -7.06 25.68
C TYR A 258 24.33 -7.14 27.05
N ARG A 259 24.98 -6.07 27.50
CA ARG A 259 25.60 -5.97 28.83
C ARG A 259 24.56 -6.05 29.96
N GLY A 260 23.33 -5.61 29.68
CA GLY A 260 22.24 -5.47 30.65
C GLY A 260 22.30 -4.15 31.44
N LEU A 261 21.33 -3.92 32.32
CA LEU A 261 21.15 -2.63 33.04
C LEU A 261 21.41 -2.70 34.55
N ALA A 262 21.95 -3.80 35.06
CA ALA A 262 22.25 -3.96 36.49
C ALA A 262 23.17 -2.87 37.06
N PHE A 263 24.07 -2.33 36.23
CA PHE A 263 24.95 -1.22 36.62
C PHE A 263 24.18 0.10 36.86
N VAL A 264 23.14 0.37 36.06
CA VAL A 264 22.25 1.54 36.25
C VAL A 264 21.40 1.35 37.50
N ASP A 265 20.83 0.16 37.66
CA ASP A 265 19.98 -0.17 38.80
C ASP A 265 20.76 -0.04 40.13
N ALA A 266 22.03 -0.45 40.16
CA ALA A 266 22.90 -0.30 41.33
C ALA A 266 23.33 1.15 41.59
N LYS A 267 23.59 1.94 40.55
CA LYS A 267 24.00 3.34 40.66
C LYS A 267 22.87 4.20 41.25
N ASN A 268 21.66 4.06 40.73
CA ASN A 268 20.54 4.92 41.11
C ASN A 268 19.93 4.53 42.47
N ALA A 269 20.13 3.29 42.95
CA ALA A 269 19.80 2.92 44.33
C ALA A 269 20.54 3.77 45.39
N ASN A 270 21.67 4.40 45.02
CA ASN A 270 22.50 5.23 45.88
C ASN A 270 22.42 6.75 45.58
N GLU A 271 21.70 7.18 44.54
CA GLU A 271 21.59 8.59 44.16
C GLU A 271 20.39 9.27 44.86
N THR A 272 20.64 10.41 45.51
CA THR A 272 19.60 11.19 46.21
C THR A 272 18.85 12.18 45.31
N HIS A 273 19.39 12.50 44.14
CA HIS A 273 18.81 13.44 43.19
C HIS A 273 18.71 12.76 41.82
N ALA A 274 17.51 12.30 41.45
CA ALA A 274 17.25 11.77 40.12
C ALA A 274 17.46 12.88 39.06
N TYR A 275 17.98 12.49 37.89
CA TYR A 275 18.06 13.40 36.74
C TYR A 275 16.67 13.88 36.32
N ASP A 276 16.49 15.20 36.28
CA ASP A 276 15.32 15.89 35.72
C ASP A 276 15.83 16.98 34.76
N PRO A 277 15.45 16.96 33.47
CA PRO A 277 15.89 17.93 32.49
C PRO A 277 15.25 19.31 32.70
N ASP A 278 15.85 20.33 32.10
CA ASP A 278 15.28 21.68 32.09
C ASP A 278 14.02 21.73 31.21
N TRP A 279 12.91 22.16 31.80
CA TRP A 279 11.61 22.28 31.15
C TRP A 279 11.17 23.74 31.00
N ILE A 280 10.78 24.10 29.77
CA ILE A 280 10.15 25.37 29.45
C ILE A 280 8.64 25.22 29.63
N HIS A 281 8.09 25.95 30.61
CA HIS A 281 6.66 25.95 30.95
C HIS A 281 5.93 27.26 30.63
N GLU A 282 6.68 28.32 30.34
CA GLU A 282 6.15 29.68 30.14
C GLU A 282 6.01 30.04 28.65
N ASN A 283 5.30 31.14 28.39
CA ASN A 283 5.18 31.76 27.07
C ASN A 283 4.65 30.82 25.97
N SER A 284 3.59 30.05 26.26
CA SER A 284 2.86 29.23 25.27
C SER A 284 2.60 29.96 23.92
N PRO A 285 2.22 31.26 23.88
CA PRO A 285 2.07 32.00 22.62
C PRO A 285 3.34 32.14 21.75
N GLN A 286 4.53 31.84 22.29
CA GLN A 286 5.81 31.87 21.57
C GLN A 286 6.32 30.46 21.20
N TYR A 287 5.48 29.41 21.31
CA TYR A 287 5.89 28.04 20.97
C TYR A 287 6.45 27.92 19.53
N TRP A 288 5.94 28.72 18.59
CA TRP A 288 6.51 28.80 17.23
C TRP A 288 7.98 29.19 17.21
N ASP A 289 8.43 30.11 18.08
CA ASP A 289 9.83 30.55 18.13
C ASP A 289 10.75 29.43 18.64
N LEU A 290 10.26 28.55 19.53
CA LEU A 290 10.95 27.32 19.91
C LEU A 290 10.98 26.33 18.74
N SER A 291 9.83 26.10 18.10
CA SER A 291 9.69 25.13 17.01
C SER A 291 10.58 25.47 15.81
N ARG A 292 10.62 26.74 15.39
CA ARG A 292 11.46 27.17 14.25
C ARG A 292 12.96 27.12 14.55
N ALA A 293 13.37 27.15 15.82
CA ALA A 293 14.78 26.96 16.21
C ALA A 293 15.25 25.49 16.03
N ALA A 294 14.33 24.54 15.87
CA ALA A 294 14.62 23.17 15.47
C ALA A 294 14.61 22.97 13.94
N CYS A 295 14.22 23.99 13.17
CA CYS A 295 14.23 23.92 11.71
C CYS A 295 15.62 24.12 11.08
N PRO A 296 15.88 23.54 9.89
CA PRO A 296 17.10 23.82 9.14
C PRO A 296 17.33 25.32 8.91
N PRO A 297 18.58 25.82 8.99
CA PRO A 297 18.90 27.25 8.81
C PRO A 297 18.36 27.89 7.53
N ASN A 298 18.27 27.12 6.44
CA ASN A 298 17.79 27.58 5.13
C ASN A 298 16.30 27.26 4.87
N SER A 299 15.58 26.76 5.87
CA SER A 299 14.16 26.47 5.70
C SER A 299 13.33 27.76 5.63
N PRO A 300 12.20 27.76 4.92
CA PRO A 300 11.30 28.93 4.85
C PRO A 300 10.91 29.50 6.21
N SER A 301 10.72 28.67 7.23
CA SER A 301 10.22 29.09 8.54
C SER A 301 11.30 29.54 9.53
N ARG A 302 12.58 29.20 9.32
CA ARG A 302 13.67 29.46 10.28
C ARG A 302 13.68 30.90 10.80
N ASN A 303 13.56 31.85 9.88
CA ASN A 303 13.71 33.28 10.14
C ASN A 303 12.38 34.04 10.21
N VAL A 304 11.24 33.34 10.30
CA VAL A 304 9.91 33.97 10.40
C VAL A 304 9.45 33.88 11.86
N PRO A 305 9.37 34.99 12.62
CA PRO A 305 9.02 34.97 14.04
C PRO A 305 7.53 34.66 14.27
N ALA A 306 7.18 34.34 15.52
CA ALA A 306 5.79 34.21 15.94
C ALA A 306 5.00 35.51 15.70
N LEU A 307 3.68 35.39 15.47
CA LEU A 307 2.81 36.57 15.45
C LEU A 307 2.62 37.08 16.89
N LYS A 308 2.52 38.41 17.02
CA LYS A 308 2.23 39.08 18.29
C LYS A 308 0.77 39.47 18.46
N ASP A 309 0.02 39.43 17.37
CA ASP A 309 -1.36 39.89 17.28
C ASP A 309 -2.14 38.91 16.39
N PHE A 310 -3.18 38.31 16.97
CA PHE A 310 -4.12 37.41 16.30
C PHE A 310 -5.53 38.03 16.19
N SER A 311 -5.70 39.30 16.60
CA SER A 311 -7.01 39.96 16.59
C SER A 311 -7.57 40.19 15.18
N ARG A 312 -6.72 40.10 14.16
CA ARG A 312 -7.09 40.22 12.75
C ARG A 312 -7.36 38.84 12.17
N PRO A 313 -8.31 38.69 11.23
CA PRO A 313 -8.56 37.40 10.59
C PRO A 313 -7.29 36.80 9.96
N PRO A 314 -7.17 35.45 9.91
CA PRO A 314 -6.02 34.77 9.33
C PRO A 314 -5.83 35.14 7.86
N SER A 315 -4.56 35.27 7.46
CA SER A 315 -4.19 35.40 6.04
C SER A 315 -3.85 34.01 5.49
N LEU A 316 -4.56 33.60 4.43
CA LEU A 316 -4.28 32.36 3.72
C LEU A 316 -3.25 32.59 2.60
N PRO A 317 -2.32 31.64 2.38
CA PRO A 317 -1.18 31.83 1.48
C PRO A 317 -1.54 31.50 0.02
N PHE A 318 -2.40 32.30 -0.63
CA PHE A 318 -2.92 32.01 -1.98
C PHE A 318 -1.87 32.04 -3.12
N ASP A 319 -0.73 32.70 -2.90
CA ASP A 319 0.41 32.78 -3.83
C ASP A 319 1.51 31.75 -3.51
N TRP A 320 1.36 30.99 -2.42
CA TRP A 320 2.32 29.97 -2.02
C TRP A 320 2.27 28.76 -2.98
N ARG A 321 3.41 28.44 -3.58
CA ARG A 321 3.55 27.34 -4.55
C ARG A 321 4.65 26.37 -4.07
N PRO A 322 4.40 25.60 -3.00
CA PRO A 322 5.41 24.73 -2.43
C PRO A 322 5.65 23.50 -3.31
N ALA A 323 6.87 22.96 -3.26
CA ALA A 323 7.25 21.75 -4.00
C ALA A 323 6.45 20.49 -3.58
N TYR A 324 5.82 20.52 -2.40
CA TYR A 324 4.96 19.45 -1.92
C TYR A 324 3.56 19.49 -2.53
N SER A 325 3.16 20.54 -3.25
CA SER A 325 1.85 20.67 -3.89
C SER A 325 1.95 20.45 -5.40
N SER A 326 0.91 19.88 -6.00
CA SER A 326 0.72 19.78 -7.44
C SER A 326 -0.66 20.32 -7.78
N GLU A 327 -0.72 21.47 -8.45
CA GLU A 327 -1.97 22.13 -8.84
C GLU A 327 -2.93 22.32 -7.64
N GLY A 328 -2.37 22.68 -6.48
CA GLY A 328 -3.14 22.92 -5.26
C GLY A 328 -3.38 21.68 -4.39
N TYR A 329 -3.13 20.46 -4.87
CA TYR A 329 -3.33 19.23 -4.09
C TYR A 329 -2.01 18.72 -3.49
N VAL A 330 -2.08 18.10 -2.31
CA VAL A 330 -0.90 17.56 -1.62
C VAL A 330 -0.25 16.43 -2.41
N LYS A 331 0.95 16.65 -2.95
CA LYS A 331 1.78 15.64 -3.62
C LYS A 331 2.75 14.94 -2.68
N ASN A 332 3.34 15.66 -1.73
CA ASN A 332 4.26 15.12 -0.74
C ASN A 332 3.73 15.39 0.68
N PHE A 333 3.10 14.39 1.28
CA PHE A 333 2.43 14.53 2.56
C PHE A 333 3.40 14.76 3.74
N THR A 334 4.57 14.15 3.72
CA THR A 334 5.60 14.39 4.74
C THR A 334 6.04 15.85 4.75
N ALA A 335 6.18 16.47 3.58
CA ALA A 335 6.53 17.88 3.47
C ALA A 335 5.35 18.81 3.80
N SER A 336 4.09 18.42 3.47
CA SER A 336 2.91 19.21 3.87
C SER A 336 2.59 19.12 5.37
N ALA A 337 3.14 18.12 6.08
CA ALA A 337 3.08 18.04 7.53
C ALA A 337 4.22 18.81 8.23
N ASP A 338 5.26 19.25 7.49
CA ASP A 338 6.45 19.90 8.05
C ASP A 338 6.27 21.43 8.20
N PRO A 339 6.21 21.95 9.45
CA PRO A 339 6.10 23.39 9.71
C PRO A 339 7.34 24.17 9.26
N CYS A 340 8.50 23.54 9.12
CA CYS A 340 9.71 24.22 8.62
C CYS A 340 9.58 24.70 7.18
N THR A 341 8.70 24.07 6.40
CA THR A 341 8.43 24.44 5.02
C THR A 341 7.23 25.37 4.89
N GLN A 342 6.47 25.62 5.97
CA GLN A 342 5.19 26.34 5.92
C GLN A 342 5.10 27.43 7.01
N PRO A 343 5.70 28.62 6.76
CA PRO A 343 5.69 29.72 7.73
C PRO A 343 4.30 30.24 8.13
N HIS A 344 3.28 30.00 7.32
CA HIS A 344 1.90 30.41 7.60
C HIS A 344 1.22 29.55 8.69
N LEU A 345 1.75 28.36 9.02
CA LEU A 345 1.17 27.54 10.08
C LEU A 345 1.24 28.20 11.47
N ARG A 346 2.18 29.13 11.68
CA ARG A 346 2.26 29.99 12.88
C ARG A 346 0.99 30.78 13.17
N SER A 347 0.12 30.94 12.16
CA SER A 347 -1.15 31.66 12.24
C SER A 347 -2.34 30.84 11.79
N LEU A 348 -2.18 29.53 11.57
CA LEU A 348 -3.23 28.67 11.02
C LEU A 348 -3.38 27.34 11.78
N HIS A 349 -2.55 27.06 12.79
CA HIS A 349 -2.62 25.85 13.59
C HIS A 349 -2.46 26.15 15.09
N GLY A 350 -3.37 25.63 15.92
CA GLY A 350 -3.48 25.92 17.35
C GLY A 350 -2.19 25.64 18.13
N THR A 351 -1.46 24.57 17.77
CA THR A 351 -0.13 24.23 18.30
C THR A 351 0.87 25.39 18.25
N PHE A 352 0.81 26.25 17.23
CA PHE A 352 1.75 27.37 17.06
C PHE A 352 1.18 28.72 17.48
N ILE A 353 -0.13 28.79 17.72
CA ILE A 353 -0.84 29.99 18.17
C ILE A 353 -0.78 30.07 19.70
N GLU A 354 -1.30 29.05 20.37
CA GLU A 354 -1.22 28.89 21.82
C GLU A 354 -1.60 27.44 22.21
N PRO A 355 -0.64 26.50 22.30
CA PRO A 355 -0.94 25.12 22.71
C PRO A 355 -1.55 25.08 24.12
N LEU A 356 -2.30 24.00 24.40
CA LEU A 356 -3.04 23.84 25.65
C LEU A 356 -2.08 23.89 26.86
N SER A 357 -0.95 23.20 26.71
CA SER A 357 0.14 23.18 27.67
C SER A 357 1.50 23.21 26.96
N ILE A 358 2.52 23.67 27.69
CA ILE A 358 3.91 23.60 27.24
C ILE A 358 4.76 23.00 28.36
N SER A 359 5.54 22.00 27.99
CA SER A 359 6.52 21.35 28.86
C SER A 359 7.62 20.82 27.96
N THR A 360 8.39 21.75 27.42
CA THR A 360 9.33 21.50 26.33
C THR A 360 10.76 21.56 26.83
N SER A 361 11.58 20.58 26.47
CA SER A 361 13.02 20.63 26.69
C SER A 361 13.75 20.90 25.38
N THR A 362 14.82 21.68 25.45
CA THR A 362 15.78 21.85 24.34
C THR A 362 16.96 20.88 24.43
N GLU A 363 16.98 20.01 25.44
CA GLU A 363 17.97 18.96 25.62
C GLU A 363 17.52 17.66 24.92
N LEU A 364 18.45 16.95 24.27
CA LEU A 364 18.17 15.62 23.72
C LEU A 364 18.17 14.56 24.83
N ILE A 365 16.98 14.09 25.19
CA ILE A 365 16.77 13.04 26.21
C ILE A 365 15.94 11.89 25.64
N PRO A 366 16.11 10.64 26.12
CA PRO A 366 15.22 9.57 25.73
C PRO A 366 13.80 9.83 26.24
N LEU A 367 12.84 10.00 25.33
CA LEU A 367 11.43 10.15 25.68
C LEU A 367 10.57 9.61 24.54
N PHE A 368 9.71 8.64 24.85
CA PHE A 368 8.87 7.96 23.89
C PHE A 368 7.48 8.59 23.85
N SER A 369 7.04 9.00 22.65
CA SER A 369 5.78 9.74 22.44
C SER A 369 4.91 9.06 21.39
N GLY A 370 3.59 9.18 21.53
CA GLY A 370 2.62 8.64 20.58
C GLY A 370 2.56 9.39 19.24
N CYS A 371 3.04 10.63 19.22
CA CYS A 371 3.20 11.47 18.04
C CYS A 371 4.27 12.55 18.30
N LYS A 372 4.67 13.27 17.25
CA LYS A 372 5.55 14.43 17.37
C LYS A 372 5.52 15.33 16.13
N LEU A 373 5.93 16.60 16.24
CA LEU A 373 6.21 17.39 15.03
C LEU A 373 7.44 16.82 14.31
N PRO A 374 7.56 16.95 12.97
CA PRO A 374 8.73 16.46 12.24
C PRO A 374 10.09 16.95 12.77
N THR A 375 10.12 18.12 13.42
CA THR A 375 11.31 18.70 14.07
C THR A 375 11.56 18.23 15.49
N ASN A 376 10.57 17.61 16.14
CA ASN A 376 10.74 17.13 17.50
C ASN A 376 11.65 15.89 17.57
N ASN A 377 12.29 15.71 18.72
CA ASN A 377 13.26 14.64 18.95
C ASN A 377 12.75 13.51 19.85
N ASP A 378 11.46 13.52 20.17
CA ASP A 378 10.76 12.39 20.79
C ASP A 378 10.93 11.12 19.94
N ILE A 379 10.93 9.96 20.58
CA ILE A 379 11.03 8.65 19.94
C ILE A 379 9.62 8.11 19.71
N LEU A 380 9.20 7.91 18.46
CA LEU A 380 7.82 7.52 18.18
C LEU A 380 7.51 6.08 18.58
N ILE A 381 6.37 5.89 19.22
CA ILE A 381 5.69 4.61 19.44
C ILE A 381 4.24 4.70 18.99
N PRO A 382 3.53 3.57 18.81
CA PRO A 382 2.10 3.60 18.56
C PRO A 382 1.37 4.41 19.62
N GLY A 383 0.58 5.40 19.20
CA GLY A 383 -0.27 6.16 20.10
C GLY A 383 -1.08 5.22 20.98
N ALA A 384 -1.05 5.43 22.30
CA ALA A 384 -1.61 4.47 23.26
C ALA A 384 -3.08 4.15 22.98
N MET A 385 -3.86 5.13 22.54
CA MET A 385 -5.29 4.94 22.23
C MET A 385 -5.56 4.13 20.95
N TYR A 386 -4.55 3.75 20.17
CA TYR A 386 -4.70 2.72 19.14
C TYR A 386 -4.74 1.30 19.70
N LEU A 387 -4.32 1.10 20.96
CA LEU A 387 -4.27 -0.18 21.65
C LEU A 387 -5.53 -0.47 22.48
N THR A 388 -6.44 0.49 22.63
CA THR A 388 -7.68 0.30 23.40
C THR A 388 -8.80 -0.25 22.51
N ASP A 389 -9.68 -1.04 23.12
CA ASP A 389 -10.91 -1.50 22.49
C ASP A 389 -12.07 -0.50 22.61
N ASP A 390 -11.87 0.61 23.35
CA ASP A 390 -12.87 1.67 23.53
C ASP A 390 -13.40 2.19 22.18
N PRO A 391 -14.69 2.00 21.86
CA PRO A 391 -15.30 2.42 20.61
C PRO A 391 -15.18 3.93 20.31
N PHE A 392 -14.90 4.77 21.31
CA PHE A 392 -14.61 6.18 21.11
C PHE A 392 -13.34 6.42 20.28
N TYR A 393 -12.34 5.55 20.42
CA TYR A 393 -11.07 5.62 19.67
C TYR A 393 -10.97 4.55 18.58
N SER A 394 -11.38 3.32 18.90
CA SER A 394 -11.27 2.15 18.01
C SER A 394 -12.33 2.15 16.91
N GLY A 395 -13.46 2.81 17.14
CA GLY A 395 -14.66 2.72 16.31
C GLY A 395 -15.51 1.46 16.56
N GLY A 396 -15.05 0.54 17.41
CA GLY A 396 -15.69 -0.75 17.68
C GLY A 396 -15.69 -1.70 16.48
N ASP A 397 -16.49 -2.78 16.58
CA ASP A 397 -16.58 -3.82 15.55
C ASP A 397 -17.38 -3.39 14.30
N GLY A 398 -18.15 -2.32 14.42
CA GLY A 398 -19.00 -1.80 13.35
C GLY A 398 -18.23 -0.86 12.44
N HIS A 399 -17.73 -1.34 11.30
CA HIS A 399 -16.94 -0.55 10.34
C HIS A 399 -17.77 0.25 9.31
N GLY A 400 -19.09 0.29 9.45
CA GLY A 400 -20.01 0.91 8.50
C GLY A 400 -20.47 -0.01 7.36
N PRO A 401 -21.51 0.40 6.60
CA PRO A 401 -22.10 -0.41 5.54
C PRO A 401 -21.24 -0.43 4.27
N GLN A 402 -21.67 -1.18 3.25
CA GLN A 402 -21.04 -1.18 1.93
C GLN A 402 -21.12 0.23 1.30
N TRP A 403 -20.15 0.59 0.45
CA TRP A 403 -20.07 1.92 -0.17
C TRP A 403 -21.36 2.37 -0.86
N SER A 404 -22.03 1.45 -1.56
CA SER A 404 -23.30 1.69 -2.26
C SER A 404 -24.49 1.99 -1.34
N GLN A 405 -24.40 1.65 -0.06
CA GLN A 405 -25.42 1.89 0.96
C GLN A 405 -25.15 3.13 1.80
N LYS A 406 -23.98 3.78 1.63
CA LYS A 406 -23.62 4.98 2.37
C LYS A 406 -24.34 6.21 1.85
N LYS A 407 -24.63 7.16 2.75
CA LYS A 407 -25.01 8.52 2.39
C LYS A 407 -23.81 9.19 1.72
N THR A 408 -24.02 9.80 0.55
CA THR A 408 -23.08 10.75 -0.04
C THR A 408 -23.11 12.02 0.81
N GLY A 409 -22.31 12.02 1.87
CA GLY A 409 -22.23 13.08 2.86
C GLY A 409 -20.86 13.07 3.54
N ILE A 410 -20.52 14.20 4.16
CA ILE A 410 -19.35 14.38 4.99
C ILE A 410 -19.76 14.60 6.43
N VAL A 411 -19.12 13.92 7.37
CA VAL A 411 -19.48 14.01 8.80
C VAL A 411 -18.26 14.29 9.65
N TRP A 412 -18.41 15.19 10.63
CA TRP A 412 -17.41 15.41 11.67
C TRP A 412 -18.09 15.73 13.01
N ARG A 413 -17.68 15.03 14.07
CA ARG A 413 -18.04 15.36 15.45
C ARG A 413 -16.81 15.25 16.36
N GLY A 414 -16.56 16.28 17.15
CA GLY A 414 -15.45 16.33 18.09
C GLY A 414 -15.41 17.63 18.87
N VAL A 415 -14.44 17.76 19.77
CA VAL A 415 -14.26 18.95 20.60
C VAL A 415 -13.38 19.99 19.90
N ALA A 416 -13.52 21.26 20.26
CA ALA A 416 -12.72 22.39 19.76
C ALA A 416 -11.32 22.47 20.39
N SER A 417 -10.65 21.33 20.49
CA SER A 417 -9.26 21.24 20.94
C SER A 417 -8.28 21.69 19.85
N GLY A 418 -6.99 21.77 20.18
CA GLY A 418 -5.97 22.39 19.32
C GLY A 418 -5.06 23.36 20.06
N GLY A 419 -5.47 23.78 21.26
CA GLY A 419 -4.81 24.82 22.03
C GLY A 419 -5.82 25.61 22.87
N ARG A 420 -5.37 26.73 23.44
CA ARG A 420 -6.22 27.69 24.16
C ARG A 420 -6.85 28.66 23.17
N ASN A 421 -8.03 28.30 22.65
CA ASN A 421 -8.80 29.24 21.83
C ASN A 421 -9.38 30.33 22.75
N LYS A 422 -9.12 31.59 22.42
CA LYS A 422 -9.49 32.80 23.14
C LYS A 422 -10.19 33.76 22.20
N LYS A 423 -10.82 34.79 22.76
CA LYS A 423 -11.47 35.87 22.00
C LYS A 423 -10.60 36.44 20.88
N GLU A 424 -9.30 36.61 21.13
CA GLU A 424 -8.39 37.24 20.18
C GLU A 424 -7.75 36.27 19.19
N ASN A 425 -7.88 34.94 19.34
CA ASN A 425 -7.08 34.01 18.53
C ASN A 425 -7.87 32.82 17.93
N TRP A 426 -9.12 32.59 18.35
CA TRP A 426 -9.88 31.38 17.99
C TRP A 426 -10.05 31.21 16.47
N SER A 427 -10.16 32.32 15.74
CA SER A 427 -10.33 32.37 14.28
C SER A 427 -9.16 31.74 13.53
N HIS A 428 -8.00 31.60 14.17
CA HIS A 428 -6.80 31.02 13.56
C HIS A 428 -6.70 29.49 13.73
N PHE A 429 -7.60 28.86 14.49
CA PHE A 429 -7.53 27.43 14.82
C PHE A 429 -8.01 26.55 13.67
N GLN A 430 -7.29 25.45 13.42
CA GLN A 430 -7.54 24.52 12.33
C GLN A 430 -8.93 23.87 12.40
N ARG A 431 -9.42 23.47 13.58
CA ARG A 431 -10.75 22.84 13.70
C ARG A 431 -11.90 23.83 13.51
N HIS A 432 -11.72 25.07 13.98
CA HIS A 432 -12.68 26.14 13.74
C HIS A 432 -12.77 26.42 12.23
N ARG A 433 -11.61 26.49 11.57
CA ARG A 433 -11.52 26.61 10.11
C ARG A 433 -12.21 25.47 9.36
N LEU A 434 -11.89 24.23 9.71
CA LEU A 434 -12.54 23.06 9.09
C LEU A 434 -14.07 23.12 9.20
N LEU A 435 -14.60 23.45 10.38
CA LEU A 435 -16.05 23.51 10.58
C LEU A 435 -16.71 24.69 9.88
N GLU A 436 -16.10 25.87 9.89
CA GLU A 436 -16.64 27.03 9.17
C GLU A 436 -16.62 26.79 7.65
N MET A 437 -15.59 26.11 7.12
CA MET A 437 -15.52 25.70 5.71
C MET A 437 -16.57 24.65 5.33
N LEU A 438 -17.04 23.84 6.28
CA LEU A 438 -18.12 22.86 6.06
C LEU A 438 -19.52 23.44 6.34
N ASN A 439 -19.63 24.70 6.76
CA ASN A 439 -20.90 25.35 7.03
C ASN A 439 -21.49 25.96 5.74
N GLY A 440 -22.57 25.34 5.24
CA GLY A 440 -23.22 25.77 4.00
C GLY A 440 -23.70 27.22 4.04
N THR A 441 -24.32 27.68 5.12
CA THR A 441 -24.75 29.08 5.30
C THR A 441 -23.60 30.07 5.16
N THR A 442 -22.45 29.77 5.77
CA THR A 442 -21.27 30.63 5.72
C THR A 442 -20.72 30.72 4.30
N VAL A 443 -20.62 29.57 3.61
CA VAL A 443 -20.13 29.52 2.23
C VAL A 443 -21.10 30.18 1.25
N THR A 444 -22.42 30.02 1.41
CA THR A 444 -23.43 30.73 0.60
C THR A 444 -23.29 32.24 0.75
N ALA A 445 -23.07 32.76 1.97
CA ALA A 445 -22.85 34.19 2.20
C ALA A 445 -21.54 34.70 1.58
N LEU A 446 -20.47 33.91 1.60
CA LEU A 446 -19.22 34.19 0.89
C LEU A 446 -19.42 34.27 -0.63
N GLU A 447 -20.27 33.40 -1.19
CA GLU A 447 -20.52 33.30 -2.63
C GLU A 447 -21.46 34.39 -3.16
N HIS A 448 -22.52 34.76 -2.42
CA HIS A 448 -23.55 35.67 -2.91
C HIS A 448 -23.53 37.08 -2.30
N ASP A 449 -23.16 37.21 -1.02
CA ASP A 449 -23.29 38.48 -0.29
C ASP A 449 -21.98 39.26 -0.22
N GLY A 450 -20.88 38.66 -0.72
CA GLY A 450 -19.53 39.19 -0.51
C GLY A 450 -19.15 39.23 0.98
N ALA A 451 -19.78 38.38 1.80
CA ALA A 451 -19.48 38.27 3.22
C ALA A 451 -18.04 37.74 3.43
N ARG A 452 -17.52 37.91 4.64
CA ARG A 452 -16.22 37.38 5.04
C ARG A 452 -16.40 36.39 6.18
N ALA A 453 -15.89 35.18 6.03
CA ALA A 453 -15.79 34.21 7.11
C ALA A 453 -14.72 34.62 8.13
N MET A 454 -14.82 34.08 9.34
CA MET A 454 -13.92 34.44 10.44
C MET A 454 -12.56 33.77 10.31
N THR A 455 -12.51 32.54 9.80
CA THR A 455 -11.32 31.67 9.85
C THR A 455 -10.69 31.38 8.49
N PHE A 456 -11.36 31.73 7.39
CA PHE A 456 -10.87 31.46 6.04
C PHE A 456 -11.39 32.45 4.99
N GLU A 457 -10.78 32.39 3.82
CA GLU A 457 -11.21 33.08 2.60
C GLU A 457 -11.34 32.03 1.48
N MET A 458 -12.32 32.19 0.58
CA MET A 458 -12.48 31.26 -0.53
C MET A 458 -11.23 31.28 -1.43
N ALA A 459 -10.70 30.10 -1.74
CA ALA A 459 -9.57 30.00 -2.66
C ALA A 459 -9.93 30.59 -4.04
N PRO A 460 -8.99 31.31 -4.69
CA PRO A 460 -9.22 31.88 -6.02
C PRO A 460 -9.58 30.81 -7.06
N LEU A 461 -10.46 31.17 -8.01
CA LEU A 461 -10.86 30.27 -9.12
C LEU A 461 -9.68 29.76 -9.95
N GLN A 462 -8.59 30.52 -10.01
CA GLN A 462 -7.35 30.13 -10.71
C GLN A 462 -6.64 28.95 -10.04
N MET A 463 -6.88 28.74 -8.73
CA MET A 463 -6.29 27.63 -7.98
C MET A 463 -7.15 26.37 -8.07
N TYR A 464 -8.47 26.52 -7.88
CA TYR A 464 -9.43 25.41 -7.98
C TYR A 464 -10.59 25.80 -8.89
N ASN A 465 -10.54 25.29 -10.13
CA ASN A 465 -11.46 25.61 -11.20
C ASN A 465 -12.44 24.45 -11.44
N TYR A 466 -13.56 24.43 -10.71
CA TYR A 466 -14.59 23.40 -10.83
C TYR A 466 -16.00 24.01 -10.89
N GLN A 467 -16.95 23.25 -11.45
CA GLN A 467 -18.27 23.76 -11.87
C GLN A 467 -19.05 24.45 -10.74
N ARG A 468 -19.10 23.85 -9.55
CA ARG A 468 -19.84 24.44 -8.42
C ARG A 468 -19.31 25.81 -7.98
N ARG A 469 -18.02 26.12 -8.21
CA ARG A 469 -17.46 27.45 -7.93
C ARG A 469 -17.90 28.50 -8.95
N HIS A 470 -18.04 28.12 -10.22
CA HIS A 470 -18.59 29.01 -11.25
C HIS A 470 -20.07 29.28 -11.01
N ASP A 471 -20.79 28.23 -10.64
CA ASP A 471 -22.23 28.31 -10.39
C ASP A 471 -22.56 28.94 -9.04
N MET A 472 -21.55 29.18 -8.18
CA MET A 472 -21.72 29.70 -6.81
C MET A 472 -22.67 28.83 -5.97
N THR A 473 -22.51 27.50 -6.06
CA THR A 473 -23.39 26.52 -5.40
C THR A 473 -22.65 25.63 -4.40
N VAL A 474 -21.45 26.03 -3.94
CA VAL A 474 -20.71 25.24 -2.95
C VAL A 474 -21.44 25.28 -1.61
N GLY A 475 -21.95 26.44 -1.19
CA GLY A 475 -22.70 26.58 0.06
C GLY A 475 -24.01 25.80 0.09
N ASP A 476 -24.76 25.82 -1.02
CA ASP A 476 -25.99 25.04 -1.18
C ASP A 476 -25.71 23.54 -1.11
N PHE A 477 -24.68 23.08 -1.83
CA PHE A 477 -24.23 21.69 -1.76
C PHE A 477 -23.83 21.28 -0.34
N LEU A 478 -23.05 22.10 0.37
CA LEU A 478 -22.64 21.83 1.75
C LEU A 478 -23.83 21.76 2.70
N SER A 479 -24.87 22.57 2.50
CA SER A 479 -26.08 22.56 3.33
C SER A 479 -26.82 21.21 3.31
N GLU A 480 -26.74 20.47 2.21
CA GLU A 480 -27.31 19.12 2.09
C GLU A 480 -26.32 18.00 2.41
N PHE A 481 -25.03 18.25 2.14
CA PHE A 481 -23.95 17.27 2.16
C PHE A 481 -23.24 17.15 3.51
N ALA A 482 -23.06 18.25 4.25
CA ALA A 482 -22.24 18.31 5.44
C ALA A 482 -23.03 18.15 6.75
N ASP A 483 -22.52 17.28 7.63
CA ASP A 483 -22.98 17.08 9.00
C ASP A 483 -21.78 17.25 9.94
N ALA A 484 -21.40 18.50 10.25
CA ALA A 484 -20.19 18.82 11.00
C ALA A 484 -20.49 19.75 12.20
N GLY A 485 -19.88 19.51 13.36
CA GLY A 485 -20.06 20.38 14.52
C GLY A 485 -19.23 20.01 15.74
N PHE A 486 -19.02 20.99 16.62
CA PHE A 486 -18.34 20.79 17.89
C PHE A 486 -19.26 20.12 18.91
N THR A 487 -18.74 19.22 19.73
CA THR A 487 -19.45 18.64 20.88
C THR A 487 -19.18 19.41 22.17
N ASP A 488 -18.04 20.09 22.22
CA ASP A 488 -17.61 21.00 23.28
C ASP A 488 -16.74 22.08 22.63
N LEU A 489 -16.98 23.35 23.00
CA LEU A 489 -16.28 24.51 22.46
C LEU A 489 -14.93 24.78 23.16
N LEU A 490 -14.68 24.17 24.33
CA LEU A 490 -13.39 24.23 25.06
C LEU A 490 -12.77 25.64 25.10
N CYS A 491 -13.60 26.67 25.31
CA CYS A 491 -13.19 28.07 25.34
C CYS A 491 -12.18 28.32 26.47
N PHE A 492 -11.29 29.31 26.30
CA PHE A 492 -10.31 29.70 27.28
C PHE A 492 -10.37 31.22 27.57
N PRO A 493 -10.45 31.65 28.84
CA PRO A 493 -10.59 30.85 30.06
C PRO A 493 -11.83 29.94 30.06
N PHE A 494 -11.78 28.84 30.80
CA PHE A 494 -12.84 27.83 30.77
C PHE A 494 -14.20 28.44 31.15
N GLY A 495 -15.21 28.20 30.31
CA GLY A 495 -16.57 28.70 30.50
C GLY A 495 -16.86 30.07 29.88
N GLU A 496 -15.84 30.84 29.48
CA GLU A 496 -16.01 32.13 28.81
C GLU A 496 -16.15 31.91 27.30
N CYS A 497 -17.33 31.57 26.79
CA CYS A 497 -17.53 31.21 25.38
C CYS A 497 -18.21 32.29 24.51
N ASP A 498 -18.50 33.48 25.05
CA ASP A 498 -19.30 34.53 24.38
C ASP A 498 -18.73 35.02 23.04
N TYR A 499 -17.43 34.77 22.80
CA TYR A 499 -16.75 35.16 21.57
C TYR A 499 -16.84 34.10 20.45
N VAL A 500 -17.16 32.84 20.77
CA VAL A 500 -17.29 31.73 19.80
C VAL A 500 -18.76 31.31 19.61
N THR A 501 -19.60 31.43 20.64
CA THR A 501 -21.02 31.02 20.60
C THR A 501 -21.88 31.73 19.55
N PRO A 502 -21.60 32.96 19.08
CA PRO A 502 -22.31 33.55 17.95
C PRO A 502 -22.03 32.85 16.61
N HIS A 503 -20.93 32.10 16.52
CA HIS A 503 -20.46 31.46 15.28
C HIS A 503 -20.63 29.93 15.30
N PHE A 504 -20.51 29.31 16.47
CA PHE A 504 -20.60 27.86 16.62
C PHE A 504 -21.55 27.46 17.75
N GLN A 505 -22.38 26.47 17.46
CA GLN A 505 -23.23 25.82 18.44
C GLN A 505 -22.68 24.43 18.78
N ALA A 506 -22.59 24.12 20.08
CA ALA A 506 -22.28 22.76 20.51
C ALA A 506 -23.44 21.81 20.16
N LEU A 507 -23.11 20.68 19.55
CA LEU A 507 -24.03 19.63 19.13
C LEU A 507 -23.83 18.36 19.96
N PRO A 508 -24.83 17.47 20.04
CA PRO A 508 -24.65 16.17 20.67
C PRO A 508 -23.50 15.36 20.06
N SER A 509 -22.80 14.61 20.90
CA SER A 509 -21.81 13.63 20.47
C SER A 509 -22.44 12.55 19.58
N LYS A 510 -21.64 12.01 18.65
CA LYS A 510 -22.06 10.97 17.71
C LYS A 510 -21.02 9.85 17.71
N PRO A 511 -21.38 8.62 18.11
CA PRO A 511 -20.46 7.48 18.05
C PRO A 511 -19.87 7.28 16.65
N MET A 512 -18.61 6.82 16.56
CA MET A 512 -17.93 6.62 15.28
C MET A 512 -18.70 5.66 14.34
N ALA A 513 -19.29 4.59 14.90
CA ALA A 513 -20.11 3.64 14.15
C ALA A 513 -21.30 4.32 13.42
N GLU A 514 -21.90 5.35 14.03
CA GLU A 514 -22.99 6.13 13.41
C GLU A 514 -22.47 7.15 12.40
N GLN A 515 -21.20 7.56 12.48
CA GLN A 515 -20.56 8.43 11.50
C GLN A 515 -20.22 7.64 10.22
N TYR A 516 -19.85 6.36 10.34
CA TYR A 516 -19.46 5.50 9.23
C TYR A 516 -20.57 5.23 8.20
N VAL A 517 -21.80 5.69 8.41
CA VAL A 517 -22.84 5.65 7.35
C VAL A 517 -22.57 6.67 6.23
N ASN A 518 -21.69 7.63 6.45
CA ASN A 518 -21.31 8.66 5.48
C ASN A 518 -20.06 8.26 4.69
N LYS A 519 -19.95 8.72 3.44
CA LYS A 519 -18.79 8.43 2.58
C LYS A 519 -17.49 9.10 3.04
N PHE A 520 -17.55 10.33 3.56
CA PHE A 520 -16.35 11.13 3.84
C PHE A 520 -16.26 11.52 5.32
N ILE A 521 -15.07 11.42 5.92
CA ILE A 521 -14.84 11.76 7.32
C ILE A 521 -13.51 12.53 7.44
N PRO A 522 -13.54 13.84 7.74
CA PRO A 522 -12.31 14.59 8.01
C PRO A 522 -11.59 14.08 9.25
N ASP A 523 -10.28 14.01 9.17
CA ASP A 523 -9.37 13.77 10.28
C ASP A 523 -8.44 14.98 10.42
N ALA A 524 -8.55 15.69 11.54
CA ALA A 524 -7.80 16.91 11.79
C ALA A 524 -7.27 16.93 13.23
N ASP A 525 -6.07 17.45 13.39
CA ASP A 525 -5.35 17.50 14.66
C ASP A 525 -6.14 18.23 15.74
N GLY A 526 -6.04 17.70 16.96
CA GLY A 526 -6.47 18.36 18.19
C GLY A 526 -5.27 19.04 18.84
N ASN A 527 -5.11 18.89 20.15
CA ASN A 527 -3.87 19.28 20.84
C ASN A 527 -2.66 18.58 20.21
N SER A 528 -2.86 17.34 19.79
CA SER A 528 -1.90 16.47 19.11
C SER A 528 -2.54 15.80 17.88
N PHE A 529 -1.92 14.73 17.39
CA PHE A 529 -2.50 13.84 16.38
C PHE A 529 -3.91 13.33 16.75
N SER A 530 -4.66 12.89 15.75
CA SER A 530 -5.97 12.25 15.94
C SER A 530 -5.84 10.79 16.35
N ALA A 531 -6.08 10.51 17.64
CA ALA A 531 -6.18 9.15 18.18
C ALA A 531 -7.29 8.28 17.56
N ARG A 532 -8.17 8.86 16.72
CA ARG A 532 -9.25 8.17 16.00
C ARG A 532 -8.86 7.72 14.59
N PHE A 533 -7.75 8.22 14.04
CA PHE A 533 -7.39 8.02 12.64
C PHE A 533 -7.35 6.54 12.24
N ARG A 534 -6.77 5.67 13.08
CA ARG A 534 -6.77 4.22 12.85
C ARG A 534 -8.18 3.66 12.71
N GLY A 535 -9.11 4.02 13.59
CA GLY A 535 -10.52 3.60 13.50
C GLY A 535 -11.20 4.12 12.23
N LEU A 536 -10.94 5.39 11.86
CA LEU A 536 -11.45 5.97 10.62
C LEU A 536 -10.94 5.23 9.38
N LEU A 537 -9.64 4.91 9.34
CA LEU A 537 -9.02 4.18 8.22
C LEU A 537 -9.55 2.75 8.10
N LEU A 538 -9.88 2.09 9.21
CA LEU A 538 -10.46 0.75 9.23
C LEU A 538 -11.98 0.74 8.94
N SER A 539 -12.62 1.91 8.87
CA SER A 539 -14.00 2.03 8.43
C SER A 539 -14.13 1.82 6.91
N THR A 540 -15.35 1.67 6.42
CA THR A 540 -15.63 1.65 4.97
C THR A 540 -15.76 3.06 4.37
N SER A 541 -15.57 4.13 5.15
CA SER A 541 -15.57 5.53 4.71
C SER A 541 -14.18 5.97 4.25
N LEU A 542 -14.09 7.09 3.53
CA LEU A 542 -12.84 7.71 3.13
C LEU A 542 -12.40 8.77 4.16
N PRO A 543 -11.28 8.56 4.87
CA PRO A 543 -10.69 9.62 5.69
C PRO A 543 -10.08 10.72 4.82
N LEU A 544 -10.39 11.97 5.16
CA LEU A 544 -9.75 13.17 4.59
C LEU A 544 -8.81 13.76 5.65
N LYS A 545 -7.50 13.47 5.56
CA LYS A 545 -6.54 13.71 6.65
C LYS A 545 -5.70 14.97 6.44
N ALA A 546 -5.74 15.90 7.39
CA ALA A 546 -4.74 16.95 7.57
C ALA A 546 -4.06 16.78 8.92
N THR A 547 -2.73 16.77 8.94
CA THR A 547 -1.96 16.71 10.18
C THR A 547 -0.60 17.39 10.02
N ILE A 548 -0.07 17.89 11.13
CA ILE A 548 1.32 18.32 11.31
C ILE A 548 2.13 17.34 12.18
N TYR A 549 1.51 16.27 12.67
CA TYR A 549 2.16 15.30 13.55
C TYR A 549 2.56 14.06 12.77
N ALA A 550 3.81 13.64 12.98
CA ALA A 550 4.32 12.35 12.55
C ALA A 550 3.89 11.26 13.53
N GLU A 551 3.56 10.10 12.98
CA GLU A 551 3.17 8.90 13.71
C GLU A 551 4.04 7.69 13.30
N TRP A 552 4.02 6.63 14.10
CA TRP A 552 4.80 5.40 13.85
C TRP A 552 4.49 4.71 12.51
N HIS A 553 3.28 4.93 11.97
CA HIS A 553 2.75 4.22 10.80
C HIS A 553 2.88 4.99 9.48
N ASP A 554 3.41 6.21 9.48
CA ASP A 554 3.48 7.05 8.28
C ASP A 554 4.25 6.38 7.14
N ASP A 555 5.32 5.64 7.44
CA ASP A 555 6.12 4.90 6.45
C ASP A 555 5.37 3.70 5.83
N ARG A 556 4.19 3.36 6.36
CA ARG A 556 3.35 2.24 5.93
C ARG A 556 2.16 2.71 5.09
N LEU A 557 1.77 3.97 5.19
CA LEU A 557 0.59 4.50 4.53
C LEU A 557 0.96 5.37 3.32
N ALA A 558 0.13 5.31 2.28
CA ALA A 558 0.32 6.06 1.05
C ALA A 558 -0.86 7.04 0.88
N PRO A 559 -0.62 8.36 0.91
CA PRO A 559 -1.61 9.36 0.55
C PRO A 559 -2.09 9.16 -0.90
N TRP A 560 -3.36 9.45 -1.19
CA TRP A 560 -4.01 9.15 -2.47
C TRP A 560 -4.03 7.66 -2.84
N LEU A 561 -3.91 6.78 -1.84
CA LEU A 561 -4.14 5.35 -1.99
C LEU A 561 -4.87 4.76 -0.79
N HIS A 562 -4.45 5.12 0.43
CA HIS A 562 -5.07 4.63 1.66
C HIS A 562 -6.01 5.65 2.30
N PHE A 563 -5.78 6.94 2.05
CA PHE A 563 -6.62 8.04 2.50
C PHE A 563 -6.42 9.22 1.54
N ALA A 564 -7.28 10.24 1.63
CA ALA A 564 -7.09 11.49 0.89
C ALA A 564 -6.38 12.51 1.82
N PRO A 565 -5.14 12.94 1.51
CA PRO A 565 -4.50 14.02 2.25
C PRO A 565 -5.17 15.36 1.94
N LEU A 566 -5.20 16.25 2.93
CA LEU A 566 -5.56 17.65 2.79
C LEU A 566 -4.37 18.51 3.23
N ASP A 567 -4.21 19.67 2.60
CA ASP A 567 -3.25 20.67 3.06
C ASP A 567 -3.70 21.24 4.41
N ASN A 568 -2.77 21.60 5.29
CA ASN A 568 -3.10 22.11 6.63
C ASN A 568 -3.81 23.48 6.59
N THR A 569 -3.81 24.18 5.46
CA THR A 569 -4.65 25.36 5.22
C THR A 569 -6.12 25.02 4.94
N PHE A 570 -6.42 23.77 4.55
CA PHE A 570 -7.71 23.28 4.04
C PHE A 570 -8.19 23.89 2.72
N GLN A 571 -7.35 24.67 2.02
CA GLN A 571 -7.75 25.31 0.75
C GLN A 571 -8.19 24.29 -0.33
N ASP A 572 -7.68 23.05 -0.27
CA ASP A 572 -8.03 21.96 -1.16
C ASP A 572 -9.29 21.19 -0.75
N LEU A 573 -9.90 21.48 0.41
CA LEU A 573 -11.04 20.73 0.97
C LEU A 573 -12.24 20.68 0.01
N HIS A 574 -12.75 21.84 -0.42
CA HIS A 574 -13.94 21.89 -1.29
C HIS A 574 -13.66 21.28 -2.66
N ALA A 575 -12.47 21.50 -3.21
CA ALA A 575 -12.07 20.98 -4.51
C ALA A 575 -11.87 19.45 -4.48
N ALA A 576 -11.33 18.89 -3.39
CA ALA A 576 -11.23 17.45 -3.19
C ALA A 576 -12.62 16.80 -3.06
N ILE A 577 -13.52 17.42 -2.28
CA ILE A 577 -14.91 16.94 -2.14
C ILE A 577 -15.64 17.01 -3.48
N ASP A 578 -15.49 18.09 -4.24
CA ASP A 578 -16.13 18.22 -5.55
C ASP A 578 -15.61 17.16 -6.53
N TYR A 579 -14.30 16.91 -6.56
CA TYR A 579 -13.73 15.82 -7.36
C TYR A 579 -14.37 14.47 -7.03
N PHE A 580 -14.54 14.15 -5.75
CA PHE A 580 -15.11 12.86 -5.32
C PHE A 580 -16.63 12.74 -5.53
N THR A 581 -17.36 13.83 -5.71
CA THR A 581 -18.84 13.82 -5.68
C THR A 581 -19.50 14.29 -6.99
N SER A 582 -18.78 14.96 -7.88
CA SER A 582 -19.32 15.52 -9.13
C SER A 582 -19.46 14.49 -10.26
N SER A 583 -18.87 13.30 -10.15
CA SER A 583 -18.88 12.31 -11.23
C SER A 583 -18.79 10.87 -10.73
N ALA A 584 -19.21 9.92 -11.58
CA ALA A 584 -19.05 8.49 -11.31
C ALA A 584 -17.56 8.07 -11.17
N LYS A 585 -16.66 8.73 -11.90
CA LYS A 585 -15.20 8.54 -11.77
C LYS A 585 -14.72 8.96 -10.38
N GLY A 586 -15.17 10.14 -9.92
CA GLY A 586 -14.87 10.67 -8.60
C GLY A 586 -15.36 9.75 -7.47
N ASP A 587 -16.61 9.29 -7.55
CA ASP A 587 -17.17 8.37 -6.56
C ASP A 587 -16.43 7.03 -6.54
N ALA A 588 -16.07 6.49 -7.72
CA ALA A 588 -15.26 5.29 -7.85
C ALA A 588 -13.84 5.47 -7.28
N ALA A 589 -13.22 6.64 -7.47
CA ALA A 589 -11.93 6.96 -6.86
C ALA A 589 -12.04 6.98 -5.33
N ALA A 590 -13.07 7.63 -4.78
CA ALA A 590 -13.31 7.68 -3.35
C ALA A 590 -13.55 6.29 -2.75
N ARG A 591 -14.38 5.47 -3.41
CA ARG A 591 -14.60 4.05 -3.05
C ARG A 591 -13.31 3.27 -3.05
N MET A 592 -12.47 3.45 -4.08
CA MET A 592 -11.20 2.75 -4.21
C MET A 592 -10.26 3.12 -3.05
N LEU A 593 -10.09 4.41 -2.76
CA LEU A 593 -9.25 4.90 -1.65
C LEU A 593 -9.72 4.34 -0.31
N ALA A 594 -11.03 4.38 -0.02
CA ALA A 594 -11.60 3.86 1.21
C ALA A 594 -11.38 2.34 1.35
N SER A 595 -11.71 1.56 0.31
CA SER A 595 -11.62 0.10 0.35
C SER A 595 -10.17 -0.39 0.35
N VAL A 596 -9.28 0.23 -0.41
CA VAL A 596 -7.85 -0.12 -0.41
C VAL A 596 -7.19 0.32 0.91
N GLY A 597 -7.51 1.51 1.41
CA GLY A 597 -7.05 2.02 2.71
C GLY A 597 -7.43 1.13 3.87
N LYS A 598 -8.71 0.77 3.97
CA LYS A 598 -9.21 -0.19 4.97
C LYS A 598 -8.45 -1.51 4.88
N ARG A 599 -8.44 -2.14 3.71
CA ARG A 599 -7.80 -3.45 3.50
C ARG A 599 -6.32 -3.42 3.84
N TRP A 600 -5.64 -2.32 3.53
CA TRP A 600 -4.22 -2.17 3.85
C TRP A 600 -4.01 -1.95 5.34
N GLY A 601 -4.82 -1.09 5.97
CA GLY A 601 -4.82 -0.87 7.42
C GLY A 601 -5.03 -2.16 8.21
N GLU A 602 -5.95 -3.02 7.77
CA GLU A 602 -6.19 -4.35 8.35
C GLU A 602 -4.98 -5.29 8.27
N LYS A 603 -3.98 -5.00 7.42
CA LYS A 603 -2.77 -5.81 7.23
C LYS A 603 -1.53 -5.24 7.91
N VAL A 604 -1.43 -3.92 8.05
CA VAL A 604 -0.18 -3.26 8.51
C VAL A 604 -0.32 -2.40 9.75
N LEU A 605 -1.55 -2.20 10.25
CA LEU A 605 -1.86 -1.44 11.47
C LEU A 605 -2.52 -2.32 12.54
N ARG A 606 -2.29 -3.63 12.52
CA ARG A 606 -2.82 -4.53 13.55
C ARG A 606 -2.07 -4.30 14.86
N ARG A 607 -2.64 -4.82 15.95
CA ARG A 607 -1.93 -4.84 17.24
C ARG A 607 -0.58 -5.54 17.13
N ASP A 608 -0.51 -6.63 16.36
CA ASP A 608 0.74 -7.35 16.10
C ASP A 608 1.78 -6.48 15.36
N ASP A 609 1.35 -5.62 14.43
CA ASP A 609 2.25 -4.71 13.71
C ASP A 609 2.76 -3.57 14.60
N MET A 610 1.91 -3.08 15.52
CA MET A 610 2.29 -2.14 16.58
C MET A 610 3.31 -2.76 17.55
N LEU A 611 3.10 -4.03 17.94
CA LEU A 611 4.05 -4.78 18.75
C LEU A 611 5.37 -4.97 18.02
N LEU A 612 5.35 -5.40 16.76
CA LEU A 612 6.56 -5.61 15.96
C LEU A 612 7.37 -4.33 15.76
N TYR A 613 6.71 -3.19 15.56
CA TYR A 613 7.37 -1.90 15.52
C TYR A 613 8.03 -1.56 16.86
N THR A 614 7.26 -1.63 17.96
CA THR A 614 7.74 -1.31 19.30
C THR A 614 8.87 -2.25 19.74
N TRP A 615 8.75 -3.54 19.46
CA TRP A 615 9.79 -4.54 19.73
C TRP A 615 11.06 -4.19 18.94
N ARG A 616 10.95 -3.93 17.62
CA ARG A 616 12.13 -3.53 16.82
C ARG A 616 12.81 -2.29 17.41
N LEU A 617 12.01 -1.31 17.78
CA LEU A 617 12.47 -0.07 18.39
C LEU A 617 13.19 -0.32 19.72
N LEU A 618 12.65 -1.16 20.59
CA LEU A 618 13.26 -1.46 21.89
C LEU A 618 14.58 -2.24 21.78
N LEU A 619 14.71 -3.13 20.79
CA LEU A 619 16.01 -3.77 20.50
C LEU A 619 17.06 -2.73 20.07
N GLU A 620 16.68 -1.81 19.18
CA GLU A 620 17.59 -0.75 18.73
C GLU A 620 17.89 0.27 19.84
N PHE A 621 16.91 0.63 20.67
CA PHE A 621 17.10 1.57 21.76
C PHE A 621 17.98 0.97 22.87
N ALA A 622 17.74 -0.28 23.25
CA ALA A 622 18.63 -1.00 24.17
C ALA A 622 20.06 -1.06 23.64
N ARG A 623 20.22 -1.27 22.32
CA ARG A 623 21.53 -1.22 21.67
C ARG A 623 22.15 0.18 21.77
N VAL A 624 21.40 1.26 21.51
CA VAL A 624 21.92 2.64 21.61
C VAL A 624 22.43 2.96 23.02
N CYS A 625 21.82 2.38 24.05
CA CYS A 625 22.14 2.54 25.47
C CYS A 625 23.24 1.60 25.98
N ASP A 626 23.87 0.79 25.12
CA ASP A 626 24.92 -0.15 25.51
C ASP A 626 26.32 0.38 25.14
N GLU A 627 27.32 0.23 26.01
CA GLU A 627 28.71 0.61 25.71
C GLU A 627 29.26 -0.14 24.48
N ASN A 628 28.79 -1.37 24.26
CA ASN A 628 29.21 -2.24 23.17
C ASN A 628 28.36 -2.06 21.90
N ARG A 629 27.57 -1.00 21.81
CA ARG A 629 26.62 -0.71 20.72
C ARG A 629 27.17 -0.83 19.29
N LEU A 630 28.47 -0.55 19.10
CA LEU A 630 29.16 -0.69 17.81
C LEU A 630 29.42 -2.16 17.44
N LEU A 631 29.60 -3.05 18.43
CA LEU A 631 29.87 -4.47 18.24
C LEU A 631 28.60 -5.33 18.29
N LEU A 632 27.56 -4.89 18.98
CA LEU A 632 26.29 -5.61 19.07
C LEU A 632 25.67 -5.78 17.68
N GLY A 633 25.35 -7.01 17.31
CA GLY A 633 24.67 -7.29 16.05
C GLY A 633 24.43 -8.76 15.76
N TYR A 634 23.23 -9.10 15.30
CA TYR A 634 22.84 -10.39 14.77
C TYR A 634 23.61 -10.76 13.48
N THR A 635 24.31 -11.89 13.55
CA THR A 635 25.14 -12.43 12.45
C THR A 635 24.88 -13.90 12.16
N GLU A 636 23.93 -14.55 12.83
CA GLU A 636 23.73 -16.00 12.65
C GLU A 636 23.25 -16.38 11.24
N ASP A 637 22.59 -15.46 10.52
CA ASP A 637 22.22 -15.63 9.12
C ASP A 637 23.44 -15.70 8.18
N LEU A 638 24.60 -15.22 8.62
CA LEU A 638 25.86 -15.27 7.89
C LEU A 638 26.69 -16.52 8.24
N THR A 639 26.23 -17.33 9.19
CA THR A 639 26.88 -18.61 9.48
C THR A 639 26.73 -19.49 8.25
N PRO A 640 27.82 -19.99 7.64
CA PRO A 640 27.71 -21.05 6.65
C PRO A 640 26.85 -22.14 7.29
N ALA A 641 25.83 -22.64 6.58
CA ALA A 641 24.96 -23.69 7.10
C ALA A 641 25.82 -24.88 7.54
N ALA A 642 26.24 -24.89 8.79
CA ALA A 642 26.87 -26.02 9.41
C ALA A 642 25.76 -27.05 9.43
N ILE A 643 25.96 -28.15 8.71
CA ILE A 643 25.06 -29.29 8.82
C ILE A 643 25.08 -29.64 10.32
N LYS A 644 23.99 -29.34 11.04
CA LYS A 644 23.92 -29.33 12.52
C LYS A 644 24.35 -30.66 13.14
N HIS A 645 24.37 -31.71 12.34
CA HIS A 645 25.04 -32.96 12.66
C HIS A 645 25.94 -33.36 11.49
N ASN A 646 27.13 -33.87 11.78
CA ASN A 646 27.95 -34.62 10.84
C ASN A 646 27.29 -35.97 10.53
N ASN A 647 26.01 -35.94 10.17
CA ASN A 647 25.27 -37.09 9.72
C ASN A 647 25.97 -37.54 8.44
N GLN A 648 26.54 -38.73 8.49
CA GLN A 648 26.93 -39.45 7.30
C GLN A 648 25.77 -39.32 6.32
N ILE A 649 25.99 -38.67 5.17
CA ILE A 649 24.99 -38.65 4.11
C ILE A 649 24.61 -40.12 3.92
N PRO A 650 23.36 -40.54 4.16
CA PRO A 650 23.03 -41.93 3.95
C PRO A 650 23.33 -42.21 2.49
N HIS A 651 24.41 -42.95 2.23
CA HIS A 651 24.67 -43.54 0.93
C HIS A 651 23.74 -44.74 0.78
N ASN A 652 22.46 -44.53 1.09
CA ASN A 652 21.40 -45.41 0.71
C ASN A 652 21.50 -45.46 -0.80
N HIS A 653 21.89 -46.61 -1.31
CA HIS A 653 21.71 -47.02 -2.70
C HIS A 653 20.20 -47.09 -2.98
N PHE A 654 19.48 -45.97 -2.82
CA PHE A 654 18.29 -45.77 -3.60
C PHE A 654 18.80 -45.75 -5.03
N ARG A 655 18.63 -46.86 -5.74
CA ARG A 655 18.95 -47.02 -7.16
C ARG A 655 18.12 -45.99 -7.95
N LYS A 656 18.50 -44.71 -7.88
CA LYS A 656 17.82 -43.55 -8.44
C LYS A 656 18.63 -42.98 -9.60
N ASP A 657 19.13 -43.85 -10.48
CA ASP A 657 19.66 -43.41 -11.78
C ASP A 657 18.60 -42.63 -12.59
N TRP A 658 17.32 -42.76 -12.21
CA TRP A 658 16.23 -41.93 -12.73
C TRP A 658 16.35 -40.44 -12.38
N GLN A 659 16.90 -40.03 -11.22
CA GLN A 659 17.00 -38.60 -10.86
C GLN A 659 17.96 -37.82 -11.78
N ARG A 660 18.96 -38.48 -12.37
CA ARG A 660 19.81 -37.89 -13.43
C ARG A 660 19.02 -37.63 -14.72
N ARG A 661 17.92 -38.37 -14.94
CA ARG A 661 17.04 -38.26 -16.11
C ARG A 661 15.77 -37.45 -15.83
N VAL A 662 15.43 -37.16 -14.58
CA VAL A 662 14.23 -36.41 -14.18
C VAL A 662 14.62 -35.03 -13.68
N ARG A 663 14.41 -34.02 -14.54
CA ARG A 663 14.45 -32.62 -14.15
C ARG A 663 13.16 -32.28 -13.40
N THR A 664 13.26 -31.85 -12.15
CA THR A 664 12.11 -31.33 -11.40
C THR A 664 11.90 -29.84 -11.69
N HIS A 665 10.64 -29.39 -11.68
CA HIS A 665 10.22 -28.04 -12.11
C HIS A 665 9.73 -27.16 -10.94
N PHE A 666 10.11 -27.47 -9.70
CA PHE A 666 9.56 -26.81 -8.51
C PHE A 666 9.86 -25.29 -8.43
N ASP A 667 10.93 -24.80 -9.09
CA ASP A 667 11.33 -23.39 -9.09
C ASP A 667 10.80 -22.57 -10.28
N GLN A 668 9.78 -23.07 -10.98
CA GLN A 668 9.28 -22.48 -12.23
C GLN A 668 8.89 -21.00 -12.07
N ALA A 669 8.27 -20.62 -10.94
CA ALA A 669 7.87 -19.25 -10.62
C ALA A 669 9.07 -18.34 -10.33
N GLY A 670 9.99 -18.76 -9.46
CA GLY A 670 11.22 -18.01 -9.15
C GLY A 670 12.06 -17.77 -10.40
N LYS A 671 12.31 -18.81 -11.20
CA LYS A 671 13.00 -18.66 -12.50
C LYS A 671 12.24 -17.76 -13.49
N LYS A 672 10.91 -17.72 -13.45
CA LYS A 672 10.11 -16.81 -14.30
C LYS A 672 10.38 -15.35 -13.91
N HIS A 673 10.43 -15.05 -12.61
CA HIS A 673 10.78 -13.74 -12.10
C HIS A 673 12.22 -13.34 -12.49
N SER A 674 13.22 -14.19 -12.22
CA SER A 674 14.62 -13.90 -12.57
C SER A 674 14.80 -13.65 -14.06
N ARG A 675 14.10 -14.40 -14.93
CA ARG A 675 14.10 -14.16 -16.38
C ARG A 675 13.45 -12.83 -16.76
N ARG A 676 12.45 -12.34 -16.01
CA ARG A 676 11.82 -11.03 -16.25
C ARG A 676 12.80 -9.91 -15.93
N VAL A 677 13.40 -9.96 -14.74
CA VAL A 677 14.40 -8.97 -14.28
C VAL A 677 15.57 -8.91 -15.26
N ALA A 678 16.17 -10.05 -15.60
CA ALA A 678 17.29 -10.09 -16.54
C ALA A 678 16.93 -9.52 -17.93
N ARG A 679 15.69 -9.67 -18.39
CA ARG A 679 15.21 -9.04 -19.64
C ARG A 679 15.05 -7.53 -19.49
N GLN A 680 14.55 -7.03 -18.36
CA GLN A 680 14.41 -5.60 -18.08
C GLN A 680 15.77 -4.91 -17.98
N THR A 681 16.71 -5.48 -17.20
CA THR A 681 18.08 -4.97 -17.10
C THR A 681 18.76 -4.92 -18.47
N LYS A 682 18.60 -5.98 -19.28
CA LYS A 682 19.12 -6.01 -20.64
C LYS A 682 18.46 -4.98 -21.55
N ALA A 683 17.15 -4.76 -21.43
CA ALA A 683 16.43 -3.76 -22.22
C ALA A 683 16.92 -2.34 -21.92
N ALA A 684 17.08 -2.00 -20.64
CA ALA A 684 17.61 -0.71 -20.22
C ALA A 684 19.03 -0.48 -20.75
N ALA A 685 19.91 -1.48 -20.64
CA ALA A 685 21.31 -1.37 -21.08
C ALA A 685 21.48 -1.23 -22.61
N ILE A 686 20.52 -1.74 -23.39
CA ILE A 686 20.61 -1.80 -24.87
C ILE A 686 19.74 -0.72 -25.54
N ALA A 687 18.86 -0.04 -24.78
CA ALA A 687 18.03 1.05 -25.26
C ALA A 687 18.88 2.12 -26.00
N PRO A 688 18.42 2.64 -27.16
CA PRO A 688 17.09 2.49 -27.76
C PRO A 688 16.90 1.24 -28.64
N ARG A 689 17.87 0.32 -28.70
CA ARG A 689 17.76 -0.87 -29.57
C ARG A 689 16.79 -1.90 -28.98
N PRO A 690 15.97 -2.57 -29.82
CA PRO A 690 15.13 -3.69 -29.37
C PRO A 690 15.95 -4.84 -28.78
N VAL A 691 15.38 -5.56 -27.80
CA VAL A 691 16.06 -6.66 -27.09
C VAL A 691 16.24 -7.91 -27.97
N ASP A 692 15.28 -8.15 -28.88
CA ASP A 692 15.25 -9.28 -29.80
C ASP A 692 15.83 -8.92 -31.18
N ARG A 693 16.23 -9.97 -31.92
CA ARG A 693 16.68 -9.84 -33.32
C ARG A 693 15.58 -10.28 -34.27
N LEU A 694 15.51 -9.68 -35.47
CA LEU A 694 14.59 -10.10 -36.51
C LEU A 694 14.87 -11.55 -36.90
N ARG A 695 13.82 -12.38 -36.86
CA ARG A 695 13.84 -13.80 -37.22
C ARG A 695 12.95 -14.06 -38.45
N PRO A 696 13.27 -15.08 -39.28
CA PRO A 696 12.45 -15.45 -40.44
C PRO A 696 11.15 -16.13 -40.03
N ILE A 697 10.18 -16.12 -40.93
CA ILE A 697 8.96 -16.92 -40.89
C ILE A 697 9.30 -18.30 -41.45
N VAL A 698 9.12 -19.33 -40.62
CA VAL A 698 9.41 -20.73 -40.97
C VAL A 698 8.23 -21.61 -40.60
N ARG A 699 7.94 -22.60 -41.45
CA ARG A 699 6.90 -23.61 -41.23
C ARG A 699 7.40 -24.70 -40.27
N CYS A 700 6.51 -25.24 -39.44
CA CYS A 700 6.85 -26.34 -38.54
C CYS A 700 7.08 -27.68 -39.28
N PRO A 701 7.88 -28.61 -38.73
CA PRO A 701 8.11 -29.92 -39.35
C PRO A 701 6.86 -30.81 -39.28
N SER A 702 6.82 -31.85 -40.12
CA SER A 702 5.74 -32.84 -40.30
C SER A 702 4.46 -32.33 -40.98
N ILE A 703 3.74 -33.21 -41.68
CA ILE A 703 2.50 -32.91 -42.40
C ILE A 703 1.45 -32.27 -41.46
N LYS A 704 1.35 -32.73 -40.22
CA LYS A 704 0.37 -32.25 -39.22
C LYS A 704 0.57 -30.78 -38.85
N TYR A 705 1.82 -30.33 -38.74
CA TYR A 705 2.16 -29.01 -38.23
C TYR A 705 2.64 -28.03 -39.30
N ASN A 706 2.88 -28.46 -40.54
CA ASN A 706 3.36 -27.59 -41.63
C ASN A 706 2.52 -26.31 -41.77
N ARG A 707 1.19 -26.36 -41.62
CA ARG A 707 0.32 -25.16 -41.62
C ARG A 707 0.65 -24.08 -40.57
N LYS A 708 1.37 -24.41 -39.49
CA LYS A 708 1.77 -23.45 -38.46
C LYS A 708 3.07 -22.74 -38.86
N VAL A 709 3.03 -21.42 -38.85
CA VAL A 709 4.22 -20.57 -38.98
C VAL A 709 4.77 -20.19 -37.61
N ARG A 710 6.11 -20.05 -37.52
CA ARG A 710 6.81 -19.63 -36.31
C ARG A 710 8.08 -18.84 -36.65
N ALA A 711 8.66 -18.21 -35.65
CA ALA A 711 9.99 -17.59 -35.77
C ALA A 711 11.08 -18.66 -35.92
N GLY A 712 11.90 -18.56 -36.97
CA GLY A 712 13.07 -19.41 -37.17
C GLY A 712 14.31 -18.95 -36.39
N ARG A 713 15.40 -19.72 -36.52
CA ARG A 713 16.67 -19.39 -35.85
C ARG A 713 17.40 -18.22 -36.54
N GLY A 714 17.37 -18.15 -37.86
CA GLY A 714 17.92 -17.04 -38.64
C GLY A 714 17.67 -17.18 -40.14
N PHE A 715 17.84 -16.07 -40.85
CA PHE A 715 17.71 -15.98 -42.30
C PHE A 715 18.85 -16.71 -42.99
N THR A 716 18.55 -17.33 -44.14
CA THR A 716 19.55 -18.02 -44.97
C THR A 716 20.41 -16.99 -45.70
N LEU A 717 21.59 -17.40 -46.18
CA LEU A 717 22.43 -16.52 -46.99
C LEU A 717 21.75 -16.14 -48.32
N ALA A 718 20.93 -17.04 -48.88
CA ALA A 718 20.15 -16.77 -50.08
C ALA A 718 19.07 -15.71 -49.85
N GLU A 719 18.37 -15.77 -48.71
CA GLU A 719 17.36 -14.76 -48.33
C GLU A 719 17.98 -13.39 -48.12
N LEU A 720 19.12 -13.33 -47.44
CA LEU A 720 19.86 -12.08 -47.23
C LEU A 720 20.35 -11.49 -48.56
N LYS A 721 20.89 -12.34 -49.45
CA LYS A 721 21.32 -11.93 -50.80
C LYS A 721 20.15 -11.38 -51.62
N ALA A 722 19.01 -12.09 -51.63
CA ALA A 722 17.80 -11.67 -52.34
C ALA A 722 17.15 -10.39 -51.77
N ALA A 723 17.33 -10.12 -50.47
CA ALA A 723 16.90 -8.88 -49.84
C ALA A 723 17.92 -7.72 -49.95
N GLY A 724 19.10 -7.94 -50.54
CA GLY A 724 20.15 -6.93 -50.63
C GLY A 724 20.77 -6.56 -49.27
N VAL A 725 20.88 -7.53 -48.36
CA VAL A 725 21.50 -7.36 -47.03
C VAL A 725 22.82 -8.13 -46.98
N PRO A 726 23.98 -7.45 -46.83
CA PRO A 726 25.27 -8.12 -46.69
C PRO A 726 25.31 -9.03 -45.45
N ARG A 727 25.93 -10.21 -45.58
CA ARG A 727 25.98 -11.23 -44.50
C ARG A 727 26.58 -10.69 -43.20
N LEU A 728 27.59 -9.83 -43.30
CA LEU A 728 28.31 -9.26 -42.15
C LEU A 728 27.53 -8.10 -41.52
N LEU A 729 26.72 -7.39 -42.31
CA LEU A 729 25.89 -6.28 -41.84
C LEU A 729 24.66 -6.77 -41.07
N ALA A 730 24.06 -7.90 -41.48
CA ALA A 730 22.82 -8.39 -40.90
C ALA A 730 22.84 -8.46 -39.34
N PRO A 731 23.83 -9.09 -38.68
CA PRO A 731 23.88 -9.13 -37.22
C PRO A 731 24.06 -7.77 -36.54
N THR A 732 24.75 -6.81 -37.19
CA THR A 732 25.03 -5.51 -36.59
C THR A 732 23.77 -4.65 -36.52
N ILE A 733 22.90 -4.75 -37.52
CA ILE A 733 21.60 -4.07 -37.58
C ILE A 733 20.45 -4.86 -36.96
N GLY A 734 20.72 -5.94 -36.23
CA GLY A 734 19.68 -6.67 -35.47
C GLY A 734 18.96 -7.80 -36.23
N ILE A 735 19.50 -8.31 -37.34
CA ILE A 735 18.95 -9.46 -38.09
C ILE A 735 19.68 -10.75 -37.67
N SER A 736 18.94 -11.84 -37.40
CA SER A 736 19.57 -13.13 -37.09
C SER A 736 19.88 -13.93 -38.36
N VAL A 737 21.08 -14.49 -38.44
CA VAL A 737 21.56 -15.25 -39.61
C VAL A 737 21.76 -16.72 -39.23
N ASP A 738 21.29 -17.63 -40.07
CA ASP A 738 21.52 -19.07 -39.92
C ASP A 738 21.84 -19.68 -41.28
N HIS A 739 23.13 -19.79 -41.59
CA HIS A 739 23.63 -20.31 -42.86
C HIS A 739 23.34 -21.81 -43.07
N ARG A 740 22.97 -22.55 -42.00
CA ARG A 740 22.63 -23.98 -42.08
C ARG A 740 21.22 -24.23 -42.58
N ARG A 741 20.32 -23.24 -42.48
CA ARG A 741 18.94 -23.43 -42.91
C ARG A 741 18.91 -23.40 -44.44
N GLN A 742 18.27 -24.40 -45.03
CA GLN A 742 17.96 -24.44 -46.45
C GLN A 742 16.48 -24.08 -46.64
N ASN A 743 16.18 -23.36 -47.71
CA ASN A 743 14.80 -23.03 -48.07
C ASN A 743 14.49 -23.68 -49.43
N LEU A 744 13.51 -24.58 -49.45
CA LEU A 744 13.14 -25.37 -50.63
C LEU A 744 11.84 -24.86 -51.30
N SER A 745 11.20 -23.86 -50.72
CA SER A 745 9.95 -23.28 -51.23
C SER A 745 10.19 -21.83 -51.65
N GLU A 746 9.69 -21.49 -52.84
CA GLU A 746 9.76 -20.12 -53.36
C GLU A 746 8.88 -19.16 -52.55
N GLU A 747 7.69 -19.61 -52.12
CA GLU A 747 6.79 -18.82 -51.30
C GLU A 747 7.42 -18.39 -49.97
N SER A 748 8.07 -19.32 -49.28
CA SER A 748 8.76 -19.02 -48.02
C SER A 748 9.99 -18.16 -48.23
N LEU A 749 10.69 -18.29 -49.36
CA LEU A 749 11.78 -17.40 -49.74
C LEU A 749 11.25 -15.98 -49.93
N ALA A 750 10.21 -15.81 -50.73
CA ALA A 750 9.57 -14.52 -51.01
C ALA A 750 9.04 -13.86 -49.73
N ALA A 751 8.34 -14.61 -48.87
CA ALA A 751 7.82 -14.11 -47.59
C ALA A 751 8.94 -13.60 -46.66
N ASN A 752 10.07 -14.32 -46.60
CA ASN A 752 11.21 -13.92 -45.78
C ASN A 752 11.96 -12.72 -46.36
N VAL A 753 12.09 -12.63 -47.69
CA VAL A 753 12.64 -11.46 -48.37
C VAL A 753 11.77 -10.22 -48.13
N ALA A 754 10.44 -10.34 -48.26
CA ALA A 754 9.51 -9.26 -47.96
C ALA A 754 9.62 -8.81 -46.49
N ARG A 755 9.73 -9.75 -45.55
CA ARG A 755 9.96 -9.45 -44.13
C ARG A 755 11.27 -8.71 -43.87
N LEU A 756 12.36 -9.08 -44.54
CA LEU A 756 13.64 -8.37 -44.46
C LEU A 756 13.52 -6.93 -44.99
N LYS A 757 12.86 -6.75 -46.13
CA LYS A 757 12.61 -5.42 -46.72
C LYS A 757 11.76 -4.53 -45.80
N ALA A 758 10.69 -5.08 -45.21
CA ALA A 758 9.83 -4.37 -44.26
C ALA A 758 10.55 -3.97 -42.95
N TYR A 759 11.53 -4.77 -42.52
CA TYR A 759 12.38 -4.38 -41.39
C TYR A 759 13.33 -3.25 -41.77
N LYS A 760 13.97 -3.34 -42.95
CA LYS A 760 14.92 -2.33 -43.43
C LYS A 760 14.25 -0.96 -43.62
N SER A 761 12.99 -0.89 -44.06
CA SER A 761 12.27 0.38 -44.21
C SER A 761 11.89 1.04 -42.88
N ARG A 762 11.86 0.30 -41.77
CA ARG A 762 11.52 0.79 -40.43
C ARG A 762 12.74 1.00 -39.53
N LEU A 763 13.94 0.69 -40.02
CA LEU A 763 15.15 0.70 -39.24
C LEU A 763 15.79 2.10 -39.24
N LEU A 764 15.92 2.69 -38.06
CA LEU A 764 16.73 3.90 -37.83
C LEU A 764 18.11 3.48 -37.29
N VAL A 765 19.18 3.85 -38.01
CA VAL A 765 20.57 3.53 -37.63
C VAL A 765 21.27 4.80 -37.18
N PHE A 766 21.72 4.82 -35.92
CA PHE A 766 22.50 5.93 -35.37
C PHE A 766 24.01 5.74 -35.59
N PRO A 767 24.78 6.82 -35.81
CA PRO A 767 26.24 6.74 -35.91
C PRO A 767 26.86 6.31 -34.58
N LYS A 768 27.91 5.47 -34.63
CA LYS A 768 28.59 4.93 -33.44
C LYS A 768 29.41 5.97 -32.68
N LYS A 769 29.88 7.01 -33.37
CA LYS A 769 30.59 8.19 -32.82
C LYS A 769 29.77 9.42 -33.18
N GLY A 770 29.32 10.20 -32.18
CA GLY A 770 28.47 11.39 -32.38
C GLY A 770 27.58 11.67 -31.17
N ALA A 771 26.76 12.74 -31.25
CA ALA A 771 25.84 13.15 -30.21
C ALA A 771 24.85 12.02 -29.83
N LYS A 772 24.46 11.97 -28.54
CA LYS A 772 23.50 10.98 -28.02
C LYS A 772 22.21 11.04 -28.85
N PRO A 773 21.71 9.91 -29.38
CA PRO A 773 20.55 9.93 -30.27
C PRO A 773 19.27 10.32 -29.52
N THR A 774 18.65 11.43 -29.94
CA THR A 774 17.30 11.80 -29.51
C THR A 774 16.29 11.03 -30.35
N VAL A 775 15.70 9.98 -29.79
CA VAL A 775 14.56 9.28 -30.41
C VAL A 775 13.30 10.09 -30.09
N PRO A 776 12.49 10.52 -31.07
CA PRO A 776 11.20 11.13 -30.81
C PRO A 776 10.33 10.21 -29.94
N ALA A 777 9.76 10.75 -28.87
CA ALA A 777 8.92 9.98 -27.94
C ALA A 777 7.81 9.24 -28.70
N GLY A 778 7.63 7.94 -28.42
CA GLY A 778 6.58 7.11 -29.02
C GLY A 778 6.95 6.34 -30.30
N GLN A 779 8.10 6.59 -30.93
CA GLN A 779 8.47 5.90 -32.19
C GLN A 779 9.35 4.65 -32.03
N SER A 780 9.85 4.34 -30.82
CA SER A 780 10.67 3.15 -30.58
C SER A 780 9.85 1.93 -30.13
N ALA A 781 10.06 0.79 -30.78
CA ALA A 781 9.52 -0.49 -30.32
C ALA A 781 10.51 -1.21 -29.40
N ALA A 782 10.08 -1.58 -28.19
CA ALA A 782 10.91 -2.36 -27.25
C ALA A 782 11.20 -3.79 -27.76
N LEU A 783 10.29 -4.35 -28.57
CA LEU A 783 10.39 -5.67 -29.18
C LEU A 783 10.11 -5.59 -30.69
N ILE A 784 10.88 -6.29 -31.51
CA ILE A 784 10.63 -6.41 -32.96
C ILE A 784 9.32 -7.16 -33.21
N ALA A 785 8.96 -8.10 -32.34
CA ALA A 785 7.71 -8.85 -32.46
C ALA A 785 6.43 -8.00 -32.40
N SER A 786 6.43 -6.85 -31.70
CA SER A 786 5.27 -5.95 -31.69
C SER A 786 5.18 -5.13 -32.97
N ALA A 787 6.32 -4.71 -33.54
CA ALA A 787 6.36 -3.96 -34.79
C ALA A 787 6.13 -4.85 -36.04
N LEU A 788 6.72 -6.05 -36.07
CA LEU A 788 6.65 -7.01 -37.17
C LEU A 788 6.17 -8.39 -36.65
N PRO A 789 4.89 -8.54 -36.31
CA PRO A 789 4.36 -9.81 -35.83
C PRO A 789 4.48 -10.91 -36.90
N ILE A 790 4.52 -12.16 -36.45
CA ILE A 790 4.33 -13.33 -37.32
C ILE A 790 2.88 -13.75 -37.16
N VAL A 791 2.05 -13.46 -38.15
CA VAL A 791 0.64 -13.84 -38.13
C VAL A 791 0.55 -15.36 -38.19
N SER A 792 0.15 -16.00 -37.09
CA SER A 792 -0.30 -17.39 -37.16
C SER A 792 -1.62 -17.42 -37.93
N SER A 793 -1.81 -18.40 -38.82
CA SER A 793 -3.11 -18.63 -39.48
C SER A 793 -4.23 -18.45 -38.46
N THR A 794 -5.18 -17.56 -38.75
CA THR A 794 -6.33 -17.24 -37.90
C THR A 794 -6.99 -18.54 -37.42
N ALA A 795 -7.20 -18.68 -36.11
CA ALA A 795 -8.01 -19.76 -35.59
C ALA A 795 -9.39 -19.60 -36.20
N GLY A 796 -9.85 -20.55 -37.03
CA GLY A 796 -11.18 -20.53 -37.63
C GLY A 796 -12.32 -20.76 -36.64
N VAL A 797 -12.13 -20.40 -35.37
CA VAL A 797 -13.08 -20.57 -34.28
C VAL A 797 -13.15 -19.26 -33.51
N THR A 798 -14.33 -18.65 -33.50
CA THR A 798 -14.69 -17.50 -32.68
C THR A 798 -15.53 -17.98 -31.52
N GLU A 799 -15.23 -17.51 -30.31
CA GLU A 799 -16.05 -17.76 -29.13
C GLU A 799 -17.29 -16.86 -29.17
N ILE A 800 -18.46 -17.42 -28.85
CA ILE A 800 -19.73 -16.69 -28.75
C ILE A 800 -20.18 -16.65 -27.29
N LYS A 801 -20.98 -15.64 -26.91
CA LYS A 801 -21.55 -15.55 -25.57
C LYS A 801 -22.58 -16.67 -25.37
N THR A 802 -22.77 -17.14 -24.13
CA THR A 802 -23.79 -18.17 -23.81
C THR A 802 -25.20 -17.75 -24.22
N SER A 803 -25.49 -16.44 -24.22
CA SER A 803 -26.77 -15.86 -24.67
C SER A 803 -26.99 -15.91 -26.19
N GLU A 804 -25.91 -16.10 -26.96
CA GLU A 804 -25.95 -16.20 -28.43
C GLU A 804 -25.95 -17.67 -28.90
N LEU A 805 -26.07 -18.63 -27.97
CA LEU A 805 -26.19 -20.03 -28.32
C LEU A 805 -27.47 -20.25 -29.14
N PRO A 806 -27.39 -20.91 -30.32
CA PRO A 806 -28.58 -21.20 -31.11
C PRO A 806 -29.54 -22.08 -30.31
N ALA A 807 -30.85 -21.93 -30.59
CA ALA A 807 -31.90 -22.71 -29.93
C ALA A 807 -31.61 -24.23 -30.00
N PRO A 808 -31.98 -25.01 -28.96
CA PRO A 808 -31.75 -26.44 -28.96
C PRO A 808 -32.37 -27.10 -30.21
N LEU A 809 -31.55 -27.81 -30.98
CA LEU A 809 -32.04 -28.63 -32.09
C LEU A 809 -32.97 -29.71 -31.54
N GLU A 810 -34.19 -29.87 -32.09
CA GLU A 810 -35.19 -30.84 -31.58
C GLU A 810 -34.65 -32.26 -31.42
N ALA A 811 -33.83 -32.73 -32.35
CA ALA A 811 -33.21 -34.06 -32.30
C ALA A 811 -32.02 -34.15 -31.31
N GLY A 812 -31.58 -33.03 -30.75
CA GLY A 812 -30.35 -32.87 -29.98
C GLY A 812 -29.10 -32.75 -30.86
N ALA A 813 -28.16 -31.88 -30.46
CA ALA A 813 -26.94 -31.58 -31.23
C ALA A 813 -26.12 -32.84 -31.58
N TYR A 814 -26.04 -33.81 -30.67
CA TYR A 814 -25.33 -35.06 -30.91
C TYR A 814 -25.96 -35.89 -32.04
N ALA A 815 -27.29 -36.04 -32.05
CA ALA A 815 -27.98 -36.82 -33.07
C ALA A 815 -27.90 -36.12 -34.43
N THR A 816 -28.04 -34.79 -34.48
CA THR A 816 -27.89 -33.98 -35.70
C THR A 816 -26.50 -34.14 -36.29
N LEU A 817 -25.44 -34.01 -35.48
CA LEU A 817 -24.06 -34.22 -35.93
C LEU A 817 -23.81 -35.66 -36.38
N ARG A 818 -24.38 -36.65 -35.69
CA ARG A 818 -24.25 -38.06 -36.06
C ARG A 818 -24.97 -38.37 -37.38
N LYS A 819 -26.15 -37.80 -37.60
CA LYS A 819 -26.92 -37.90 -38.86
C LYS A 819 -26.15 -37.25 -40.00
N ALA A 820 -25.68 -36.02 -39.83
CA ALA A 820 -24.88 -35.31 -40.84
C ALA A 820 -23.59 -36.09 -41.22
N ARG A 821 -22.87 -36.66 -40.25
CA ARG A 821 -21.71 -37.53 -40.52
C ARG A 821 -22.10 -38.81 -41.26
N SER A 822 -23.23 -39.42 -40.88
CA SER A 822 -23.75 -40.62 -41.54
C SER A 822 -24.12 -40.31 -42.99
N ASP A 823 -24.80 -39.19 -43.24
CA ASP A 823 -25.22 -38.75 -44.57
C ASP A 823 -24.00 -38.43 -45.45
N ALA A 824 -23.01 -37.69 -44.94
CA ALA A 824 -21.76 -37.42 -45.66
C ALA A 824 -20.97 -38.70 -45.99
N LYS A 825 -20.96 -39.68 -45.08
CA LYS A 825 -20.29 -40.98 -45.30
C LYS A 825 -21.05 -41.88 -46.28
N LEU A 826 -22.38 -41.77 -46.33
CA LEU A 826 -23.24 -42.66 -47.11
C LEU A 826 -23.73 -42.06 -48.43
N VAL A 827 -23.50 -40.77 -48.70
CA VAL A 827 -23.98 -40.06 -49.90
C VAL A 827 -23.70 -40.86 -51.18
N GLY A 828 -22.43 -41.20 -51.45
CA GLY A 828 -22.07 -41.98 -52.64
C GLY A 828 -22.64 -43.41 -52.66
N LYS A 829 -22.84 -44.05 -51.50
CA LYS A 829 -23.48 -45.38 -51.43
C LYS A 829 -24.99 -45.31 -51.69
N ARG A 830 -25.65 -44.23 -51.26
CA ARG A 830 -27.08 -44.00 -51.48
C ARG A 830 -27.34 -43.61 -52.93
N GLU A 831 -26.54 -42.72 -53.49
CA GLU A 831 -26.56 -42.37 -54.92
C GLU A 831 -26.38 -43.60 -55.80
N LYS A 832 -25.39 -44.45 -55.48
CA LYS A 832 -25.20 -45.71 -56.21
C LYS A 832 -26.46 -46.60 -56.14
N ARG A 833 -27.05 -46.82 -54.96
CA ARG A 833 -28.27 -47.64 -54.84
C ARG A 833 -29.46 -47.06 -55.60
N ILE A 834 -29.61 -45.73 -55.62
CA ILE A 834 -30.67 -45.06 -56.38
C ILE A 834 -30.45 -45.32 -57.88
N LYS A 835 -29.21 -45.20 -58.36
CA LYS A 835 -28.84 -45.50 -59.73
C LYS A 835 -29.10 -46.97 -60.09
N ASP A 836 -28.61 -47.90 -59.27
CA ASP A 836 -28.79 -49.35 -59.47
C ASP A 836 -30.29 -49.73 -59.47
N LYS A 837 -31.11 -49.11 -58.62
CA LYS A 837 -32.57 -49.33 -58.59
C LYS A 837 -33.25 -48.78 -59.85
N ALA A 838 -32.88 -47.58 -60.30
CA ALA A 838 -33.42 -46.98 -61.52
C ALA A 838 -33.07 -47.82 -62.76
N GLU A 839 -31.84 -48.36 -62.82
CA GLU A 839 -31.39 -49.26 -63.89
C GLU A 839 -32.15 -50.60 -63.87
N ALA A 840 -32.43 -51.16 -62.69
CA ALA A 840 -33.23 -52.37 -62.54
C ALA A 840 -34.72 -52.17 -62.90
N GLU A 841 -35.31 -51.00 -62.61
CA GLU A 841 -36.67 -50.64 -63.04
C GLU A 841 -36.75 -50.38 -64.55
N ALA A 842 -35.72 -49.78 -65.14
CA ALA A 842 -35.62 -49.60 -66.58
C ALA A 842 -35.56 -50.95 -67.32
N ASN A 843 -34.87 -51.95 -66.77
CA ASN A 843 -34.79 -53.30 -67.36
C ASN A 843 -36.06 -54.16 -67.17
N LYS A 844 -37.07 -53.69 -66.42
CA LYS A 844 -38.37 -54.37 -66.26
C LYS A 844 -39.45 -53.90 -67.24
N LYS A 845 -39.24 -52.75 -67.89
CA LYS A 845 -40.06 -52.27 -69.00
C LYS A 845 -39.44 -52.77 -70.31
#